data_AF-A0A3L7P9T4-F1
#
_entry.id   AF-A0A3L7P9T4-F1
#
_cell.length_a   1.000
_cell.length_b   1.000
_cell.length_c   1.000
_cell.angle_alpha   90.00
_cell.angle_beta   90.00
_cell.angle_gamma   90.00
#
_symmetry.space_group_name_H-M   'P 1'
#
loop_
_entity.id
_entity.type
_entity.pdbx_description
1 polymer ?
#
loop_
_entity_poly.entity_id
_entity_poly.type
_entity_poly.pdbx_seq_one_letter_code
_entity_poly.pdbx_strand_id
1 'polypeptide(L)'
;MNCIVSTLARGAERMAVRRKGGFADQTVRLVIAICFVAIASAPVAAATVTWTMGTGKTGWGQTAGGGDGYSANGYNNWSGSSPDPFPIGSGTLPTAADDLVFDSLPGPDGTHNTSEIWLGGNYGYVNASGTGRFANSMTFRGAYPKTFSAWSSASGLATSRDLLVTSGIVMEADSGPLTFGQTYGQPTALAVLNVGTSTFIRNDSASPLQIGPTNNADNAVNTVTLTPTLVTPGATMIMPITGTGTGGMNVYTRIGNAGSGTTARYLGFDINLPNAAVRFYWPNTYSGATTVSAGTLALGTNSLYPVDPTINGIAKINSYSLIVKQGGVFDVSEIPQGYVVPGRQTLAGDGTVLGAITIGGTARISPGISVGTLTTTGSITLGALGNYNWQVANAAGTAGGTGWDLLTTSGVLDVQATVAEPFAINLWSLSGTNPSVDGNAANFNPGQSYTWRIATAAGGISNFAAEKFSIVTGSTTLGTGGFTNALSGGSFSLAQSGNDLNLVFTSTAAPVIVINVASGTQTQTQAGYPLLAGSTPVQKTGAGTVVIDQTNTLTGSTTVQQGRLTLANSSALASSKLIPLAGGTVSLSPGLQTTVGGLAPTAGGLVDVGNGMVTVAGGLPAVDMVAALVTGRGNGSWTGTSGITSSTAAAELSQSIPRTVGWLDNGDGSVTFAYAAPGDTNLDWAIDILDTANFLALGKFDTGEPATWLEGDFGYDGVVDILDAADFLATGLFNAGNYNASPTSAGAVAAVPEPATWAILTVMLTAGLVARLRRRR
;
A
#
# COMPACT_ATOMS: atom_id res chain seq x y z
N MET A 1 -3.75 33.28 6.42
CA MET A 1 -2.90 34.41 6.85
C MET A 1 -1.49 34.15 6.34
N ASN A 2 -0.89 35.14 5.65
CA ASN A 2 0.45 35.22 5.02
C ASN A 2 0.74 34.17 3.91
N CYS A 3 1.24 34.46 2.69
CA CYS A 3 2.11 35.54 2.22
C CYS A 3 2.04 35.73 0.66
N ILE A 4 2.34 36.96 0.21
CA ILE A 4 2.99 37.40 -1.06
C ILE A 4 2.16 37.63 -2.35
N VAL A 5 2.26 38.90 -2.77
CA VAL A 5 1.84 39.62 -3.99
C VAL A 5 2.91 39.49 -5.08
N SER A 6 2.54 39.29 -6.36
CA SER A 6 3.28 39.88 -7.51
C SER A 6 2.53 39.79 -8.86
N THR A 7 2.18 40.98 -9.37
CA THR A 7 2.36 41.44 -10.77
C THR A 7 1.44 40.92 -11.89
N LEU A 8 0.33 41.65 -12.09
CA LEU A 8 -0.26 41.92 -13.40
C LEU A 8 0.56 43.01 -14.10
N ALA A 9 1.16 42.71 -15.26
CA ALA A 9 1.27 43.66 -16.37
C ALA A 9 1.85 43.03 -17.65
N ARG A 10 1.22 43.42 -18.76
CA ARG A 10 1.70 43.49 -20.16
C ARG A 10 1.47 42.29 -21.07
N GLY A 11 0.92 42.61 -22.24
CA GLY A 11 1.23 41.90 -23.48
C GLY A 11 0.02 41.50 -24.30
N ALA A 12 -0.69 42.48 -24.86
CA ALA A 12 -1.57 42.23 -25.99
C ALA A 12 -0.76 41.70 -27.19
N GLU A 13 -1.25 40.68 -27.88
CA GLU A 13 -1.01 40.56 -29.32
C GLU A 13 -2.20 39.90 -30.03
N ARG A 14 -2.65 40.62 -31.05
CA ARG A 14 -3.69 40.23 -32.02
C ARG A 14 -3.10 39.22 -32.98
N MET A 15 -3.84 38.17 -33.36
CA MET A 15 -3.78 37.67 -34.74
C MET A 15 -5.10 37.04 -35.17
N ALA A 16 -5.65 37.59 -36.25
CA ALA A 16 -6.85 37.17 -36.93
C ALA A 16 -6.57 35.96 -37.84
N VAL A 17 -7.48 34.98 -37.91
CA VAL A 17 -7.61 34.09 -39.08
C VAL A 17 -9.09 33.91 -39.45
N ARG A 18 -9.31 33.97 -40.76
CA ARG A 18 -10.54 34.13 -41.53
C ARG A 18 -11.46 32.91 -41.49
N ARG A 19 -12.78 33.15 -41.59
CA ARG A 19 -13.78 32.16 -42.01
C ARG A 19 -13.70 31.91 -43.52
N LYS A 20 -13.62 30.64 -43.93
CA LYS A 20 -14.08 30.13 -45.24
C LYS A 20 -14.58 28.70 -45.03
N GLY A 21 -15.75 28.38 -45.58
CA GLY A 21 -16.60 27.27 -45.13
C GLY A 21 -16.38 25.90 -45.78
N GLY A 22 -17.34 25.00 -45.52
CA GLY A 22 -17.58 23.75 -46.28
C GLY A 22 -17.34 22.45 -45.51
N PHE A 23 -18.44 21.83 -45.05
CA PHE A 23 -18.74 20.40 -44.81
C PHE A 23 -17.71 19.38 -44.23
N ALA A 24 -18.32 18.48 -43.42
CA ALA A 24 -17.95 17.09 -43.09
C ALA A 24 -17.11 16.83 -41.82
N ASP A 25 -17.85 16.34 -40.80
CA ASP A 25 -17.53 15.22 -39.90
C ASP A 25 -16.06 14.75 -39.85
N GLN A 26 -15.33 15.14 -38.79
CA GLN A 26 -14.36 14.26 -38.11
C GLN A 26 -14.12 14.70 -36.66
N THR A 27 -14.23 13.71 -35.79
CA THR A 27 -13.88 13.70 -34.37
C THR A 27 -12.43 14.11 -34.13
N VAL A 28 -12.20 15.21 -33.40
CA VAL A 28 -10.93 15.45 -32.69
C VAL A 28 -11.25 15.63 -31.20
N ARG A 29 -11.06 14.55 -30.44
CA ARG A 29 -11.06 14.59 -28.97
C ARG A 29 -9.73 15.16 -28.51
N LEU A 30 -9.71 16.45 -28.18
CA LEU A 30 -8.65 17.04 -27.37
C LEU A 30 -9.04 16.90 -25.89
N VAL A 31 -8.36 16.00 -25.19
CA VAL A 31 -8.45 15.87 -23.73
C VAL A 31 -7.69 17.04 -23.12
N ILE A 32 -8.41 18.07 -22.66
CA ILE A 32 -7.90 19.04 -21.70
C ILE A 32 -8.50 18.67 -20.35
N ALA A 33 -7.67 18.14 -19.47
CA ALA A 33 -7.97 17.99 -18.06
C ALA A 33 -8.18 19.38 -17.45
N ILE A 34 -9.43 19.71 -17.11
CA ILE A 34 -9.74 20.88 -16.29
C ILE A 34 -9.88 20.39 -14.85
N CYS A 35 -8.93 20.80 -14.02
CA CYS A 35 -9.02 20.72 -12.57
C CYS A 35 -10.30 21.42 -12.09
N PHE A 36 -11.07 20.74 -11.23
CA PHE A 36 -12.15 21.35 -10.47
C PHE A 36 -11.57 22.42 -9.54
N VAL A 37 -11.74 23.69 -9.90
CA VAL A 37 -11.76 24.80 -8.94
C VAL A 37 -13.22 25.18 -8.76
N ALA A 38 -13.69 25.12 -7.52
CA ALA A 38 -15.01 25.58 -7.13
C ALA A 38 -15.18 27.07 -7.51
N ILE A 39 -15.98 27.34 -8.52
CA ILE A 39 -16.50 28.68 -8.79
C ILE A 39 -17.80 28.79 -7.98
N ALA A 40 -17.74 29.57 -6.90
CA ALA A 40 -18.92 30.14 -6.28
C ALA A 40 -19.68 30.93 -7.34
N SER A 41 -20.84 30.42 -7.74
CA SER A 41 -21.79 31.18 -8.56
C SER A 41 -22.29 32.37 -7.75
N ALA A 42 -22.14 33.57 -8.29
CA ALA A 42 -22.78 34.77 -7.77
C ALA A 42 -24.30 34.55 -7.65
N PRO A 43 -24.95 35.02 -6.57
CA PRO A 43 -26.38 34.81 -6.38
C PRO A 43 -27.15 35.62 -7.43
N VAL A 44 -27.96 34.94 -8.24
CA VAL A 44 -29.16 35.56 -8.79
C VAL A 44 -30.04 35.87 -7.58
N ALA A 45 -30.45 37.12 -7.40
CA ALA A 45 -31.27 37.54 -6.27
C ALA A 45 -32.59 36.74 -6.25
N ALA A 46 -32.63 35.65 -5.48
CA ALA A 46 -33.84 34.92 -5.15
C ALA A 46 -34.61 35.77 -4.14
N ALA A 47 -35.90 35.98 -4.39
CA ALA A 47 -36.76 36.64 -3.43
C ALA A 47 -36.99 35.67 -2.24
N THR A 48 -36.37 35.93 -1.10
CA THR A 48 -36.67 35.16 0.13
C THR A 48 -38.06 35.53 0.61
N VAL A 49 -39.06 34.69 0.36
CA VAL A 49 -40.40 34.87 0.90
C VAL A 49 -40.43 34.29 2.32
N THR A 50 -40.21 35.15 3.31
CA THR A 50 -40.29 34.75 4.73
C THR A 50 -41.75 34.75 5.18
N TRP A 51 -42.34 33.56 5.36
CA TRP A 51 -43.66 33.42 5.96
C TRP A 51 -43.52 33.43 7.48
N THR A 52 -43.70 34.60 8.10
CA THR A 52 -43.79 34.70 9.56
C THR A 52 -45.22 34.40 9.98
N MET A 53 -45.46 33.34 10.75
CA MET A 53 -46.80 33.08 11.30
C MET A 53 -47.11 34.14 12.36
N GLY A 54 -47.81 35.21 11.96
CA GLY A 54 -48.17 36.31 12.86
C GLY A 54 -49.22 35.91 13.89
N THR A 55 -49.03 36.36 15.12
CA THR A 55 -49.99 36.24 16.22
C THR A 55 -51.12 37.28 16.06
N GLY A 56 -52.38 36.89 15.79
CA GLY A 56 -53.50 37.86 15.84
C GLY A 56 -54.89 37.43 15.35
N LYS A 57 -55.92 37.62 16.21
CA LYS A 57 -57.39 37.43 16.03
C LYS A 57 -58.04 38.31 14.92
N THR A 58 -59.28 37.96 14.55
CA THR A 58 -60.36 38.69 13.78
C THR A 58 -60.81 38.19 12.38
N GLY A 59 -61.88 37.39 12.31
CA GLY A 59 -62.48 36.90 11.06
C GLY A 59 -63.03 37.95 10.09
N TRP A 60 -63.21 37.54 8.82
CA TRP A 60 -63.73 38.38 7.73
C TRP A 60 -65.23 38.17 7.48
N GLY A 61 -66.01 39.24 7.64
CA GLY A 61 -67.25 39.51 6.89
C GLY A 61 -67.01 40.68 5.94
N GLN A 62 -67.42 40.53 4.68
CA GLN A 62 -67.19 41.47 3.56
C GLN A 62 -67.74 42.89 3.81
N THR A 63 -66.98 43.96 3.51
CA THR A 63 -67.40 45.08 2.63
C THR A 63 -66.21 45.97 2.22
N ALA A 64 -66.40 46.73 1.14
CA ALA A 64 -65.41 47.34 0.26
C ALA A 64 -64.55 48.50 0.83
N GLY A 65 -63.36 48.69 0.21
CA GLY A 65 -62.77 50.00 -0.05
C GLY A 65 -61.62 50.45 0.85
N GLY A 66 -60.39 50.30 0.34
CA GLY A 66 -59.23 51.15 0.64
C GLY A 66 -58.48 50.93 1.97
N GLY A 67 -57.15 50.81 1.87
CA GLY A 67 -56.20 51.13 2.93
C GLY A 67 -56.10 50.17 4.12
N ASP A 68 -54.91 49.61 4.32
CA ASP A 68 -54.32 49.11 5.58
C ASP A 68 -55.02 47.98 6.37
N GLY A 69 -54.24 46.90 6.57
CA GLY A 69 -54.17 46.05 7.76
C GLY A 69 -55.37 45.19 8.17
N TYR A 70 -55.25 43.84 8.09
CA TYR A 70 -56.16 42.91 8.79
C TYR A 70 -55.50 41.58 9.22
N SER A 71 -55.70 41.20 10.49
CA SER A 71 -55.36 39.90 11.14
C SER A 71 -56.61 39.03 11.37
N ALA A 72 -56.49 37.70 11.58
CA ALA A 72 -57.63 36.79 11.85
C ALA A 72 -57.38 35.37 12.46
N ASN A 73 -57.25 35.19 13.80
CA ASN A 73 -57.34 33.89 14.52
C ASN A 73 -58.78 33.30 14.66
N GLY A 74 -58.85 31.96 14.71
CA GLY A 74 -59.87 31.13 15.40
C GLY A 74 -59.34 29.73 15.77
N TYR A 75 -59.56 29.28 17.01
CA TYR A 75 -59.26 27.92 17.53
C TYR A 75 -60.35 26.91 17.15
N ASN A 76 -60.01 25.64 16.95
CA ASN A 76 -60.97 24.55 17.10
C ASN A 76 -60.43 23.39 17.95
N ASN A 77 -61.19 23.10 19.00
CA ASN A 77 -61.13 21.90 19.82
C ASN A 77 -61.60 20.69 19.02
N TRP A 78 -61.09 19.52 19.36
CA TRP A 78 -61.37 18.25 18.70
C TRP A 78 -62.81 17.77 18.97
N SER A 79 -63.74 18.00 18.04
CA SER A 79 -64.96 17.19 17.87
C SER A 79 -65.70 17.56 16.58
N GLY A 80 -65.70 16.66 15.58
CA GLY A 80 -66.60 16.71 14.41
C GLY A 80 -66.26 17.73 13.31
N SER A 81 -66.16 17.23 12.07
CA SER A 81 -65.92 17.94 10.79
C SER A 81 -64.56 18.64 10.59
N SER A 82 -63.83 18.16 9.57
CA SER A 82 -62.75 18.78 8.77
C SER A 82 -62.23 20.16 9.21
N PRO A 83 -60.93 20.33 9.52
CA PRO A 83 -60.33 21.65 9.65
C PRO A 83 -60.23 22.31 8.26
N ASP A 84 -60.73 23.54 8.12
CA ASP A 84 -60.58 24.30 6.88
C ASP A 84 -59.11 24.67 6.64
N PRO A 85 -58.60 24.50 5.41
CA PRO A 85 -57.20 24.73 5.08
C PRO A 85 -56.85 26.22 5.14
N PHE A 86 -55.61 26.53 5.57
CA PHE A 86 -55.00 27.85 5.44
C PHE A 86 -55.00 28.29 3.96
N PRO A 87 -55.77 29.32 3.54
CA PRO A 87 -55.70 29.83 2.18
C PRO A 87 -54.55 30.84 2.13
N ILE A 88 -53.44 30.46 1.49
CA ILE A 88 -52.43 31.43 1.07
C ILE A 88 -53.11 32.32 0.03
N GLY A 89 -53.36 33.58 0.37
CA GLY A 89 -54.07 34.55 -0.47
C GLY A 89 -53.47 34.67 -1.87
N SER A 90 -54.29 35.09 -2.82
CA SER A 90 -54.05 35.18 -4.27
C SER A 90 -52.94 36.15 -4.73
N GLY A 91 -51.87 36.30 -3.96
CA GLY A 91 -50.62 36.94 -4.39
C GLY A 91 -49.80 36.01 -5.28
N THR A 92 -48.89 36.59 -6.07
CA THR A 92 -47.99 35.88 -7.00
C THR A 92 -47.39 34.63 -6.38
N LEU A 93 -47.66 33.50 -7.03
CA LEU A 93 -47.21 32.16 -6.62
C LEU A 93 -45.69 32.11 -6.49
N PRO A 94 -45.14 31.37 -5.51
CA PRO A 94 -43.71 31.11 -5.47
C PRO A 94 -43.29 30.41 -6.76
N THR A 95 -42.25 30.92 -7.41
CA THR A 95 -41.67 30.28 -8.59
C THR A 95 -40.67 29.20 -8.14
N ALA A 96 -40.18 28.36 -9.06
CA ALA A 96 -39.20 27.30 -8.75
C ALA A 96 -37.86 27.79 -8.14
N ALA A 97 -37.73 29.08 -7.86
CA ALA A 97 -36.57 29.74 -7.29
C ALA A 97 -36.72 30.16 -5.81
N ASP A 98 -37.89 29.99 -5.19
CA ASP A 98 -38.13 30.56 -3.85
C ASP A 98 -37.80 29.57 -2.71
N ASP A 99 -37.09 30.05 -1.68
CA ASP A 99 -36.80 29.32 -0.44
C ASP A 99 -37.95 29.49 0.56
N LEU A 100 -38.37 28.39 1.20
CA LEU A 100 -39.41 28.37 2.23
C LEU A 100 -38.78 28.24 3.61
N VAL A 101 -39.04 29.22 4.49
CA VAL A 101 -38.61 29.17 5.90
C VAL A 101 -39.84 29.09 6.79
N PHE A 102 -39.87 28.09 7.67
CA PHE A 102 -40.93 27.84 8.65
C PHE A 102 -40.41 28.06 10.08
N ASP A 103 -40.63 29.26 10.59
CA ASP A 103 -40.29 29.62 11.98
C ASP A 103 -41.48 29.36 12.91
N SER A 104 -41.24 28.93 14.15
CA SER A 104 -42.29 28.85 15.17
C SER A 104 -42.12 29.98 16.18
N LEU A 105 -43.11 30.88 16.27
CA LEU A 105 -43.19 31.84 17.37
C LEU A 105 -43.96 31.22 18.54
N PRO A 106 -43.57 31.49 19.80
CA PRO A 106 -44.35 31.06 20.96
C PRO A 106 -45.78 31.61 20.89
N GLY A 107 -46.77 30.76 21.15
CA GLY A 107 -48.14 31.24 21.36
C GLY A 107 -48.22 32.18 22.57
N PRO A 108 -49.19 33.12 22.60
CA PRO A 108 -49.33 34.09 23.70
C PRO A 108 -49.59 33.49 25.09
N ASP A 109 -49.89 32.19 25.18
CA ASP A 109 -50.12 31.44 26.42
C ASP A 109 -49.06 30.36 26.72
N GLY A 110 -48.05 30.19 25.85
CA GLY A 110 -47.00 29.19 26.03
C GLY A 110 -47.46 27.72 25.93
N THR A 111 -48.65 27.42 25.40
CA THR A 111 -49.23 26.06 25.45
C THR A 111 -49.59 25.38 24.11
N HIS A 112 -49.39 26.03 22.96
CA HIS A 112 -49.69 25.40 21.66
C HIS A 112 -48.47 24.71 21.05
N ASN A 113 -48.40 23.39 21.27
CA ASN A 113 -47.17 22.59 21.19
C ASN A 113 -46.99 21.75 19.91
N THR A 114 -47.80 21.96 18.86
CA THR A 114 -47.58 21.32 17.55
C THR A 114 -47.99 22.25 16.43
N SER A 115 -47.06 22.59 15.52
CA SER A 115 -47.40 23.26 14.25
C SER A 115 -47.72 22.19 13.21
N GLU A 116 -49.00 21.90 12.95
CA GLU A 116 -49.40 21.11 11.79
C GLU A 116 -49.53 22.02 10.57
N ILE A 117 -48.74 21.77 9.53
CA ILE A 117 -48.86 22.47 8.25
C ILE A 117 -49.73 21.61 7.32
N TRP A 118 -50.96 22.09 7.07
CA TRP A 118 -51.94 21.42 6.22
C TRP A 118 -51.89 21.93 4.78
N LEU A 119 -51.61 21.05 3.82
CA LEU A 119 -51.76 21.32 2.39
C LEU A 119 -53.12 20.81 1.89
N GLY A 120 -54.22 21.49 2.22
CA GLY A 120 -55.58 21.10 1.80
C GLY A 120 -56.18 22.03 0.73
N GLY A 121 -56.93 21.46 -0.23
CA GLY A 121 -57.79 22.24 -1.13
C GLY A 121 -58.19 21.55 -2.44
N ASN A 122 -59.51 21.53 -2.72
CA ASN A 122 -60.15 21.08 -3.96
C ASN A 122 -60.14 22.16 -5.08
N TYR A 123 -59.52 23.32 -4.83
CA TYR A 123 -59.34 24.37 -5.82
C TYR A 123 -57.90 24.33 -6.35
N GLY A 124 -57.78 24.35 -7.67
CA GLY A 124 -56.63 23.88 -8.42
C GLY A 124 -55.28 24.45 -8.00
N TYR A 125 -54.33 23.54 -7.74
CA TYR A 125 -52.90 23.83 -7.70
C TYR A 125 -52.14 22.70 -8.41
N VAL A 126 -52.61 22.36 -9.60
CA VAL A 126 -51.99 21.39 -10.51
C VAL A 126 -51.76 22.16 -11.81
N ASN A 127 -50.50 22.24 -12.27
CA ASN A 127 -50.23 22.55 -13.67
C ASN A 127 -51.00 21.53 -14.54
N ALA A 128 -51.46 21.91 -15.74
CA ALA A 128 -52.09 21.01 -16.71
C ALA A 128 -51.31 19.68 -16.98
N SER A 129 -50.06 19.56 -16.54
CA SER A 129 -49.23 18.34 -16.52
C SER A 129 -49.30 17.46 -15.26
N GLY A 130 -50.20 17.72 -14.30
CA GLY A 130 -50.37 16.83 -13.13
C GLY A 130 -49.37 17.01 -11.97
N THR A 131 -48.43 17.96 -12.07
CA THR A 131 -47.28 18.10 -11.16
C THR A 131 -47.49 19.22 -10.13
N GLY A 132 -47.28 18.90 -8.84
CA GLY A 132 -47.48 19.79 -7.68
C GLY A 132 -46.23 20.61 -7.30
N ARG A 133 -46.51 21.76 -6.64
CA ARG A 133 -45.66 22.81 -6.03
C ARG A 133 -44.12 22.61 -6.01
N PHE A 134 -43.39 23.66 -6.43
CA PHE A 134 -41.92 23.77 -6.47
C PHE A 134 -41.43 24.68 -5.33
N ALA A 135 -40.48 24.21 -4.51
CA ALA A 135 -39.68 25.05 -3.61
C ALA A 135 -38.19 24.81 -3.86
N ASN A 136 -37.37 25.87 -3.80
CA ASN A 136 -35.92 25.76 -3.94
C ASN A 136 -35.32 25.04 -2.72
N SER A 137 -35.50 25.57 -1.53
CA SER A 137 -35.17 24.88 -0.27
C SER A 137 -36.28 25.03 0.77
N MET A 138 -36.29 24.14 1.77
CA MET A 138 -37.18 24.21 2.93
C MET A 138 -36.34 24.22 4.22
N THR A 139 -36.50 25.26 5.04
CA THR A 139 -35.82 25.39 6.34
C THR A 139 -36.85 25.43 7.47
N PHE A 140 -36.66 24.63 8.50
CA PHE A 140 -37.50 24.60 9.70
C PHE A 140 -36.72 25.10 10.92
N ARG A 141 -37.32 26.04 11.65
CA ARG A 141 -36.75 26.66 12.87
C ARG A 141 -37.76 26.69 14.02
N GLY A 142 -37.30 26.40 15.23
CA GLY A 142 -37.95 26.76 16.49
C GLY A 142 -38.38 25.59 17.40
N ALA A 143 -38.70 25.91 18.66
CA ALA A 143 -38.62 24.99 19.80
C ALA A 143 -39.73 23.91 19.94
N TYR A 144 -40.53 23.59 18.92
CA TYR A 144 -41.69 22.68 19.11
C TYR A 144 -41.80 21.63 18.00
N PRO A 145 -42.37 20.43 18.29
CA PRO A 145 -42.64 19.42 17.28
C PRO A 145 -43.44 19.97 16.10
N LYS A 146 -42.99 19.62 14.88
CA LYS A 146 -43.66 20.01 13.64
C LYS A 146 -44.11 18.77 12.89
N THR A 147 -45.34 18.78 12.42
CA THR A 147 -45.86 17.69 11.59
C THR A 147 -46.31 18.26 10.25
N PHE A 148 -45.79 17.69 9.17
CA PHE A 148 -46.17 18.05 7.82
C PHE A 148 -47.05 16.96 7.24
N SER A 149 -48.33 17.28 7.02
CA SER A 149 -49.33 16.33 6.52
C SER A 149 -49.99 16.86 5.26
N ALA A 150 -49.97 16.05 4.20
CA ALA A 150 -50.77 16.27 3.00
C ALA A 150 -52.08 15.49 3.14
N TRP A 151 -53.22 16.18 2.98
CA TRP A 151 -54.56 15.57 3.09
C TRP A 151 -55.31 15.66 1.75
N SER A 152 -56.10 14.64 1.42
CA SER A 152 -57.09 14.68 0.35
C SER A 152 -58.48 14.34 0.88
N SER A 153 -59.47 15.16 0.55
CA SER A 153 -60.89 14.93 0.84
C SER A 153 -61.61 14.13 -0.26
N ALA A 154 -60.94 13.84 -1.37
CA ALA A 154 -61.57 13.26 -2.56
C ALA A 154 -61.46 11.74 -2.54
N SER A 155 -62.52 11.08 -2.06
CA SER A 155 -62.77 9.66 -2.33
C SER A 155 -62.91 9.45 -3.85
N GLY A 156 -61.84 9.03 -4.53
CA GLY A 156 -61.93 8.52 -5.90
C GLY A 156 -60.92 9.02 -6.96
N LEU A 157 -59.95 9.88 -6.62
CA LEU A 157 -58.92 10.30 -7.60
C LEU A 157 -57.52 9.82 -7.17
N ALA A 158 -57.04 8.78 -7.83
CA ALA A 158 -55.70 8.18 -7.68
C ALA A 158 -54.60 9.00 -8.41
N THR A 159 -54.60 10.33 -8.29
CA THR A 159 -53.54 11.15 -8.87
C THR A 159 -52.50 11.49 -7.80
N SER A 160 -51.25 11.06 -8.05
CA SER A 160 -50.08 11.39 -7.22
C SER A 160 -50.02 12.89 -6.98
N ARG A 161 -49.93 13.30 -5.70
CA ARG A 161 -49.73 14.71 -5.35
C ARG A 161 -48.32 14.87 -4.81
N ASP A 162 -47.44 15.30 -5.71
CA ASP A 162 -46.02 15.40 -5.45
C ASP A 162 -45.67 16.74 -4.79
N LEU A 163 -44.89 16.70 -3.71
CA LEU A 163 -44.17 17.86 -3.19
C LEU A 163 -42.76 17.82 -3.78
N LEU A 164 -42.38 18.82 -4.58
CA LEU A 164 -41.06 18.89 -5.21
C LEU A 164 -40.16 19.94 -4.55
N VAL A 165 -39.09 19.49 -3.91
CA VAL A 165 -38.02 20.33 -3.34
C VAL A 165 -36.77 20.19 -4.19
N THR A 166 -36.26 21.28 -4.79
CA THR A 166 -35.20 21.16 -5.80
C THR A 166 -33.78 21.16 -5.23
N SER A 167 -33.53 21.86 -4.12
CA SER A 167 -32.17 22.15 -3.61
C SER A 167 -31.87 21.69 -2.17
N GLY A 168 -32.84 21.60 -1.23
CA GLY A 168 -32.53 21.04 0.09
C GLY A 168 -33.63 21.12 1.16
N ILE A 169 -33.49 20.28 2.20
CA ILE A 169 -34.27 20.35 3.44
C ILE A 169 -33.30 20.57 4.61
N VAL A 170 -33.58 21.57 5.45
CA VAL A 170 -32.76 21.96 6.60
C VAL A 170 -33.61 22.04 7.87
N MET A 171 -33.12 21.45 8.96
CA MET A 171 -33.67 21.62 10.31
C MET A 171 -32.66 22.28 11.24
N GLU A 172 -33.07 23.34 11.93
CA GLU A 172 -32.23 24.13 12.85
C GLU A 172 -32.92 24.33 14.21
N ALA A 173 -32.27 23.88 15.30
CA ALA A 173 -32.56 24.27 16.70
C ALA A 173 -33.93 23.88 17.33
N ASP A 174 -34.60 22.82 16.87
CA ASP A 174 -35.91 22.40 17.40
C ASP A 174 -35.82 21.50 18.67
N SER A 175 -36.71 21.74 19.67
CA SER A 175 -37.05 20.78 20.73
C SER A 175 -38.34 20.03 20.38
N GLY A 176 -38.19 18.91 19.65
CA GLY A 176 -39.29 18.07 19.19
C GLY A 176 -39.00 17.47 17.80
N PRO A 177 -39.53 16.27 17.47
CA PRO A 177 -39.33 15.67 16.16
C PRO A 177 -40.05 16.45 15.06
N LEU A 178 -39.41 16.58 13.89
CA LEU A 178 -40.10 16.97 12.63
C LEU A 178 -40.57 15.70 11.95
N THR A 179 -41.87 15.59 11.67
CA THR A 179 -42.45 14.41 11.01
C THR A 179 -42.99 14.77 9.64
N PHE A 180 -42.53 14.07 8.60
CA PHE A 180 -43.14 14.06 7.28
C PHE A 180 -44.05 12.82 7.14
N GLY A 181 -45.37 12.99 7.27
CA GLY A 181 -46.31 11.88 7.25
C GLY A 181 -47.78 12.28 7.45
N GLN A 182 -48.73 11.39 7.12
CA GLN A 182 -50.14 11.60 7.42
C GLN A 182 -50.43 11.31 8.90
N THR A 183 -51.21 12.18 9.56
CA THR A 183 -51.63 11.99 10.96
C THR A 183 -52.97 11.25 11.11
N TYR A 184 -53.84 11.11 10.10
CA TYR A 184 -55.17 10.49 10.33
C TYR A 184 -55.84 9.81 9.11
N GLY A 185 -56.01 8.47 9.19
CA GLY A 185 -57.27 7.78 8.89
C GLY A 185 -57.80 7.62 7.46
N GLN A 186 -57.03 7.81 6.37
CA GLN A 186 -57.50 7.44 5.01
C GLN A 186 -56.43 6.70 4.18
N PRO A 187 -56.77 5.63 3.43
CA PRO A 187 -55.80 4.59 3.05
C PRO A 187 -55.05 4.78 1.72
N THR A 188 -55.22 5.88 0.97
CA THR A 188 -54.89 5.87 -0.48
C THR A 188 -54.06 7.02 -1.05
N ALA A 189 -53.41 7.85 -0.23
CA ALA A 189 -52.57 8.94 -0.77
C ALA A 189 -51.07 8.62 -0.64
N LEU A 190 -50.42 8.36 -1.78
CA LEU A 190 -48.97 8.31 -1.92
C LEU A 190 -48.41 9.72 -1.67
N ALA A 191 -47.80 9.94 -0.50
CA ALA A 191 -47.06 11.16 -0.23
C ALA A 191 -45.69 11.07 -0.91
N VAL A 192 -45.57 11.63 -2.12
CA VAL A 192 -44.29 11.68 -2.85
C VAL A 192 -43.55 12.95 -2.44
N LEU A 193 -42.47 12.81 -1.66
CA LEU A 193 -41.45 13.84 -1.52
C LEU A 193 -40.45 13.68 -2.68
N ASN A 194 -40.70 14.39 -3.77
CA ASN A 194 -39.75 14.47 -4.86
C ASN A 194 -38.64 15.45 -4.48
N VAL A 195 -37.40 14.98 -4.55
CA VAL A 195 -36.21 15.81 -4.34
C VAL A 195 -35.43 15.90 -5.64
N GLY A 196 -35.05 17.12 -6.01
CA GLY A 196 -34.33 17.42 -7.24
C GLY A 196 -32.89 16.86 -7.31
N THR A 197 -32.17 17.28 -8.34
CA THR A 197 -30.84 16.72 -8.70
C THR A 197 -29.67 17.21 -7.84
N SER A 198 -29.90 18.12 -6.88
CA SER A 198 -28.86 18.73 -6.04
C SER A 198 -29.26 18.80 -4.56
N THR A 199 -30.13 17.89 -4.12
CA THR A 199 -30.77 18.00 -2.79
C THR A 199 -29.92 17.38 -1.69
N PHE A 200 -29.76 18.13 -0.60
CA PHE A 200 -29.20 17.64 0.66
C PHE A 200 -30.28 17.61 1.75
N ILE A 201 -30.13 16.71 2.72
CA ILE A 201 -30.89 16.78 3.97
C ILE A 201 -29.91 17.16 5.08
N ARG A 202 -30.22 18.24 5.80
CA ARG A 202 -29.43 18.68 6.96
C ARG A 202 -30.25 18.67 8.24
N ASN A 203 -29.76 17.99 9.28
CA ASN A 203 -30.33 18.08 10.63
C ASN A 203 -29.28 18.58 11.63
N ASP A 204 -29.35 19.86 11.99
CA ASP A 204 -28.52 20.46 13.03
C ASP A 204 -29.21 20.50 14.41
N SER A 205 -30.39 19.88 14.55
CA SER A 205 -31.16 19.88 15.79
C SER A 205 -30.80 18.72 16.74
N ALA A 206 -31.18 18.86 18.01
CA ALA A 206 -31.06 17.80 19.00
C ALA A 206 -32.12 16.70 18.85
N SER A 207 -33.14 16.91 18.00
CA SER A 207 -34.32 16.06 17.85
C SER A 207 -34.31 15.32 16.50
N PRO A 208 -34.86 14.09 16.42
CA PRO A 208 -34.84 13.33 15.19
C PRO A 208 -35.77 13.90 14.11
N LEU A 209 -35.28 13.88 12.87
CA LEU A 209 -36.12 14.01 11.68
C LEU A 209 -36.80 12.66 11.41
N GLN A 210 -38.12 12.62 11.38
CA GLN A 210 -38.90 11.43 11.05
C GLN A 210 -39.47 11.55 9.63
N ILE A 211 -39.17 10.57 8.79
CA ILE A 211 -39.69 10.46 7.42
C ILE A 211 -40.57 9.20 7.35
N GLY A 212 -41.86 9.40 7.09
CA GLY A 212 -42.88 8.35 7.05
C GLY A 212 -44.02 8.57 8.06
N PRO A 213 -45.18 7.90 7.86
CA PRO A 213 -46.30 7.99 8.80
C PRO A 213 -45.91 7.40 10.17
N THR A 214 -46.38 8.05 11.24
CA THR A 214 -46.19 7.60 12.63
C THR A 214 -47.32 6.69 13.11
N ASN A 215 -48.40 6.52 12.35
CA ASN A 215 -49.55 5.68 12.73
C ASN A 215 -50.02 4.71 11.62
N ASN A 216 -50.59 3.61 12.12
CA ASN A 216 -50.79 2.32 11.46
C ASN A 216 -52.24 2.15 10.95
N ALA A 217 -52.62 2.83 9.89
CA ALA A 217 -53.90 2.55 9.23
C ALA A 217 -53.65 1.97 7.83
N ASP A 218 -53.73 0.64 7.76
CA ASP A 218 -53.89 -0.21 6.58
C ASP A 218 -52.81 -0.17 5.49
N ASN A 219 -52.06 -1.28 5.38
CA ASN A 219 -51.52 -1.99 4.19
C ASN A 219 -51.04 -1.23 2.92
N ALA A 220 -51.01 0.10 2.91
CA ALA A 220 -50.52 0.91 1.81
C ALA A 220 -49.01 1.07 2.00
N VAL A 221 -48.25 0.50 1.07
CA VAL A 221 -46.80 0.69 1.00
C VAL A 221 -46.53 2.17 0.71
N ASN A 222 -46.43 2.99 1.76
CA ASN A 222 -46.01 4.37 1.63
C ASN A 222 -44.54 4.39 1.18
N THR A 223 -44.33 4.79 -0.07
CA THR A 223 -43.02 4.87 -0.71
C THR A 223 -42.65 6.34 -0.80
N VAL A 224 -41.52 6.72 -0.19
CA VAL A 224 -40.89 8.00 -0.50
C VAL A 224 -40.14 7.80 -1.81
N THR A 225 -40.72 8.31 -2.88
CA THR A 225 -40.16 8.24 -4.22
C THR A 225 -39.29 9.47 -4.46
N LEU A 226 -38.00 9.26 -4.69
CA LEU A 226 -37.07 10.34 -5.00
C LEU A 226 -36.88 10.38 -6.52
N THR A 227 -37.55 11.34 -7.20
CA THR A 227 -37.49 11.45 -8.67
C THR A 227 -36.45 12.46 -9.12
N PRO A 228 -35.40 12.04 -9.84
CA PRO A 228 -34.40 12.98 -10.34
C PRO A 228 -34.88 13.69 -11.61
N THR A 229 -35.05 15.01 -11.53
CA THR A 229 -35.39 15.86 -12.68
C THR A 229 -34.17 16.02 -13.58
N LEU A 230 -34.05 15.15 -14.59
CA LEU A 230 -33.06 15.20 -15.67
C LEU A 230 -31.62 14.85 -15.27
N VAL A 231 -31.16 13.66 -15.68
CA VAL A 231 -29.73 13.29 -15.60
C VAL A 231 -29.24 12.64 -16.90
N THR A 232 -27.94 12.56 -17.06
CA THR A 232 -27.23 11.58 -17.88
C THR A 232 -27.78 10.15 -17.85
N PRO A 233 -28.08 9.38 -18.92
CA PRO A 233 -28.03 7.92 -18.77
C PRO A 233 -26.63 7.52 -18.22
N GLY A 234 -26.57 6.86 -17.06
CA GLY A 234 -25.32 6.42 -16.42
C GLY A 234 -24.78 7.30 -15.28
N ALA A 235 -25.40 8.44 -14.96
CA ALA A 235 -25.00 9.26 -13.82
C ALA A 235 -25.54 8.69 -12.49
N THR A 236 -24.67 8.58 -11.48
CA THR A 236 -25.04 8.21 -10.10
C THR A 236 -25.41 9.48 -9.34
N MET A 237 -26.55 9.47 -8.64
CA MET A 237 -26.91 10.58 -7.76
C MET A 237 -26.62 10.18 -6.31
N ILE A 238 -25.81 10.99 -5.63
CA ILE A 238 -25.50 10.81 -4.22
C ILE A 238 -26.24 11.90 -3.46
N MET A 239 -27.13 11.50 -2.54
CA MET A 239 -27.78 12.43 -1.62
C MET A 239 -26.93 12.57 -0.35
N PRO A 240 -26.38 13.76 -0.07
CA PRO A 240 -25.73 14.01 1.20
C PRO A 240 -26.78 14.18 2.32
N ILE A 241 -26.61 13.42 3.39
CA ILE A 241 -27.31 13.58 4.67
C ILE A 241 -26.26 14.09 5.67
N THR A 242 -26.40 15.34 6.08
CA THR A 242 -25.39 16.07 6.88
C THR A 242 -26.00 16.68 8.13
N GLY A 243 -25.17 17.09 9.09
CA GLY A 243 -25.69 17.73 10.30
C GLY A 243 -24.72 17.65 11.46
N THR A 244 -24.80 18.64 12.35
CA THR A 244 -23.97 18.76 13.55
C THR A 244 -24.71 18.40 14.84
N GLY A 245 -26.05 18.34 14.77
CA GLY A 245 -26.92 18.02 15.90
C GLY A 245 -26.93 16.53 16.26
N THR A 246 -27.47 16.20 17.44
CA THR A 246 -27.56 14.82 17.96
C THR A 246 -28.83 14.08 17.53
N GLY A 247 -29.78 14.77 16.91
CA GLY A 247 -31.13 14.25 16.65
C GLY A 247 -31.19 13.16 15.59
N GLY A 248 -30.37 13.23 14.55
CA GLY A 248 -30.33 12.21 13.50
C GLY A 248 -31.60 12.14 12.65
N MET A 249 -31.85 10.99 12.02
CA MET A 249 -32.97 10.74 11.12
C MET A 249 -33.52 9.32 11.28
N ASN A 250 -34.83 9.19 11.37
CA ASN A 250 -35.54 7.90 11.33
C ASN A 250 -36.40 7.82 10.08
N VAL A 251 -36.22 6.74 9.31
CA VAL A 251 -36.95 6.50 8.06
C VAL A 251 -37.82 5.25 8.22
N TYR A 252 -39.13 5.50 8.29
CA TYR A 252 -40.17 4.50 8.51
C TYR A 252 -40.90 4.08 7.22
N THR A 253 -40.37 4.46 6.06
CA THR A 253 -40.91 4.11 4.74
C THR A 253 -39.86 3.44 3.87
N ARG A 254 -40.29 2.78 2.80
CA ARG A 254 -39.37 2.33 1.75
C ARG A 254 -38.87 3.55 0.99
N ILE A 255 -37.54 3.72 0.89
CA ILE A 255 -36.95 4.62 -0.09
C ILE A 255 -36.73 3.81 -1.37
N GLY A 256 -37.41 4.22 -2.43
CA GLY A 256 -37.38 3.54 -3.72
C GLY A 256 -37.33 4.51 -4.89
N ASN A 257 -36.98 3.97 -6.06
CA ASN A 257 -37.05 4.70 -7.32
C ASN A 257 -38.48 4.63 -7.88
N ALA A 258 -38.95 5.67 -8.57
CA ALA A 258 -40.30 5.70 -9.16
C ALA A 258 -40.43 4.54 -10.17
N GLY A 259 -41.36 3.62 -9.93
CA GLY A 259 -41.64 2.53 -10.86
C GLY A 259 -42.54 2.99 -12.00
N SER A 260 -41.97 3.35 -13.15
CA SER A 260 -42.58 3.08 -14.47
C SER A 260 -41.62 3.38 -15.64
N GLY A 261 -41.20 2.34 -16.36
CA GLY A 261 -41.04 2.41 -17.82
C GLY A 261 -39.72 2.87 -18.43
N THR A 262 -38.86 3.68 -17.79
CA THR A 262 -37.60 4.12 -18.44
C THR A 262 -36.45 4.32 -17.45
N THR A 263 -35.47 3.41 -17.50
CA THR A 263 -34.14 3.50 -16.85
C THR A 263 -34.13 3.91 -15.38
N ALA A 264 -34.34 2.96 -14.46
CA ALA A 264 -34.11 3.18 -13.03
C ALA A 264 -32.67 3.68 -12.80
N ARG A 265 -32.51 4.95 -12.39
CA ARG A 265 -31.21 5.56 -12.09
C ARG A 265 -30.87 5.42 -10.61
N TYR A 266 -29.66 4.92 -10.37
CA TYR A 266 -29.11 4.55 -9.07
C TYR A 266 -29.01 5.76 -8.12
N LEU A 267 -29.81 5.75 -7.04
CA LEU A 267 -29.67 6.68 -5.92
C LEU A 267 -28.72 6.08 -4.87
N GLY A 268 -27.71 6.84 -4.50
CA GLY A 268 -26.77 6.57 -3.42
C GLY A 268 -26.91 7.60 -2.30
N PHE A 269 -26.29 7.31 -1.14
CA PHE A 269 -26.30 8.20 0.02
C PHE A 269 -24.87 8.47 0.49
N ASP A 270 -24.61 9.68 0.97
CA ASP A 270 -23.43 9.99 1.77
C ASP A 270 -23.88 10.50 3.13
N ILE A 271 -23.67 9.70 4.17
CA ILE A 271 -24.08 10.00 5.53
C ILE A 271 -22.88 10.58 6.27
N ASN A 272 -23.02 11.84 6.69
CA ASN A 272 -22.03 12.57 7.46
C ASN A 272 -22.72 13.28 8.62
N LEU A 273 -23.09 12.51 9.63
CA LEU A 273 -23.74 12.95 10.86
C LEU A 273 -22.87 12.59 12.07
N PRO A 274 -21.73 13.27 12.31
CA PRO A 274 -20.72 12.82 13.28
C PRO A 274 -21.25 12.48 14.68
N ASN A 275 -22.35 13.13 15.09
CA ASN A 275 -22.96 13.02 16.41
C ASN A 275 -24.32 12.31 16.41
N ALA A 276 -24.76 11.71 15.30
CA ALA A 276 -26.10 11.16 15.18
C ALA A 276 -26.19 9.94 14.24
N ALA A 277 -27.41 9.42 14.10
CA ALA A 277 -27.70 8.25 13.29
C ALA A 277 -28.75 8.52 12.20
N VAL A 278 -28.60 7.90 11.03
CA VAL A 278 -29.70 7.62 10.11
C VAL A 278 -30.15 6.18 10.34
N ARG A 279 -31.44 5.95 10.60
CA ARG A 279 -31.98 4.61 10.85
C ARG A 279 -33.06 4.24 9.85
N PHE A 280 -32.88 3.10 9.19
CA PHE A 280 -33.88 2.51 8.29
C PHE A 280 -34.63 1.38 8.98
N TYR A 281 -35.96 1.42 8.90
CA TYR A 281 -36.83 0.39 9.49
C TYR A 281 -37.51 -0.50 8.44
N TRP A 282 -37.30 -0.24 7.15
CA TRP A 282 -37.91 -0.98 6.04
C TRP A 282 -36.89 -1.35 4.94
N PRO A 283 -37.16 -2.40 4.14
CA PRO A 283 -36.32 -2.71 2.98
C PRO A 283 -36.40 -1.58 1.95
N ASN A 284 -35.25 -1.05 1.56
CA ASN A 284 -35.16 -0.02 0.54
C ASN A 284 -34.88 -0.63 -0.84
N THR A 285 -35.25 0.02 -1.95
CA THR A 285 -35.01 -0.51 -3.32
C THR A 285 -34.02 0.33 -4.14
N TYR A 286 -33.39 1.33 -3.53
CA TYR A 286 -32.31 2.06 -4.16
C TYR A 286 -31.09 1.16 -4.36
N SER A 287 -30.28 1.50 -5.36
CA SER A 287 -29.20 0.65 -5.84
C SER A 287 -27.86 1.38 -5.97
N GLY A 288 -27.80 2.71 -5.81
CA GLY A 288 -26.54 3.47 -5.87
C GLY A 288 -25.66 3.27 -4.65
N ALA A 289 -24.40 3.71 -4.73
CA ALA A 289 -23.42 3.54 -3.66
C ALA A 289 -23.85 4.28 -2.38
N THR A 290 -23.67 3.63 -1.22
CA THR A 290 -23.84 4.25 0.09
C THR A 290 -22.47 4.46 0.72
N THR A 291 -22.20 5.66 1.21
CA THR A 291 -21.01 5.97 2.02
C THR A 291 -21.47 6.46 3.39
N VAL A 292 -20.86 5.94 4.45
CA VAL A 292 -20.96 6.47 5.81
C VAL A 292 -19.64 7.17 6.09
N SER A 293 -19.60 8.47 5.82
CA SER A 293 -18.42 9.30 6.00
C SER A 293 -18.15 9.65 7.47
N ALA A 294 -19.21 9.81 8.27
CA ALA A 294 -19.15 9.93 9.74
C ALA A 294 -20.53 9.67 10.36
N GLY A 295 -20.57 9.30 11.63
CA GLY A 295 -21.83 9.00 12.33
C GLY A 295 -22.31 7.57 12.12
N THR A 296 -23.59 7.30 12.39
CA THR A 296 -24.14 5.94 12.31
C THR A 296 -25.18 5.80 11.19
N LEU A 297 -25.05 4.77 10.36
CA LEU A 297 -26.13 4.23 9.55
C LEU A 297 -26.65 2.96 10.24
N ALA A 298 -27.87 2.97 10.74
CA ALA A 298 -28.47 1.86 11.47
C ALA A 298 -29.58 1.17 10.66
N LEU A 299 -29.65 -0.16 10.77
CA LEU A 299 -30.77 -0.97 10.33
C LEU A 299 -31.54 -1.43 11.57
N GLY A 300 -32.78 -0.97 11.67
CA GLY A 300 -33.67 -1.35 12.76
C GLY A 300 -34.59 -2.50 12.38
N THR A 301 -35.14 -3.16 13.39
CA THR A 301 -36.38 -3.91 13.24
C THR A 301 -37.55 -3.02 13.62
N ASN A 302 -38.68 -3.16 12.95
CA ASN A 302 -39.89 -2.51 13.40
C ASN A 302 -40.45 -3.26 14.63
N SER A 303 -39.85 -3.05 15.81
CA SER A 303 -40.33 -3.63 17.06
C SER A 303 -41.43 -2.81 17.74
N LEU A 304 -41.78 -1.63 17.21
CA LEU A 304 -42.79 -0.75 17.83
C LEU A 304 -44.23 -1.16 17.49
N TYR A 305 -44.47 -1.98 16.46
CA TYR A 305 -45.81 -2.47 16.12
C TYR A 305 -45.76 -3.87 15.51
N PRO A 306 -46.55 -4.86 16.01
CA PRO A 306 -46.57 -6.20 15.46
C PRO A 306 -47.19 -6.16 14.06
N VAL A 307 -46.34 -6.14 13.04
CA VAL A 307 -46.77 -6.30 11.64
C VAL A 307 -46.96 -7.78 11.36
N ASP A 308 -47.97 -8.09 10.55
CA ASP A 308 -48.25 -9.38 9.96
C ASP A 308 -46.96 -10.19 9.63
N PRO A 309 -46.78 -11.41 10.18
CA PRO A 309 -45.60 -12.25 9.96
C PRO A 309 -45.38 -12.67 8.49
N THR A 310 -46.32 -12.38 7.58
CA THR A 310 -46.16 -12.60 6.14
C THR A 310 -45.42 -11.47 5.41
N ILE A 311 -45.29 -10.27 6.01
CA ILE A 311 -44.52 -9.15 5.45
C ILE A 311 -43.11 -9.14 6.07
N ASN A 312 -42.29 -10.11 5.64
CA ASN A 312 -40.86 -10.18 5.95
C ASN A 312 -40.11 -8.92 5.46
N GLY A 313 -39.93 -7.93 6.32
CA GLY A 313 -39.35 -6.63 5.98
C GLY A 313 -38.16 -6.22 6.85
N ILE A 314 -37.21 -7.12 7.12
CA ILE A 314 -35.94 -6.71 7.76
C ILE A 314 -35.31 -5.60 6.90
N ALA A 315 -34.93 -4.48 7.53
CA ALA A 315 -34.31 -3.36 6.83
C ALA A 315 -33.06 -3.82 6.06
N LYS A 316 -32.90 -3.32 4.82
CA LYS A 316 -31.78 -3.69 3.94
C LYS A 316 -31.25 -2.47 3.20
N ILE A 317 -29.93 -2.47 3.02
CA ILE A 317 -29.20 -1.60 2.10
C ILE A 317 -29.05 -2.35 0.78
N ASN A 318 -29.71 -1.87 -0.28
CA ASN A 318 -29.69 -2.50 -1.61
C ASN A 318 -28.62 -1.90 -2.55
N SER A 319 -27.70 -1.10 -2.03
CA SER A 319 -26.52 -0.61 -2.77
C SER A 319 -25.64 -1.72 -3.32
N TYR A 320 -25.02 -1.49 -4.47
CA TYR A 320 -23.92 -2.36 -4.93
C TYR A 320 -22.61 -2.15 -4.11
N SER A 321 -22.45 -1.00 -3.46
CA SER A 321 -21.30 -0.68 -2.62
C SER A 321 -21.74 0.08 -1.38
N LEU A 322 -21.30 -0.38 -0.20
CA LEU A 322 -21.48 0.25 1.09
C LEU A 322 -20.09 0.50 1.69
N ILE A 323 -19.65 1.76 1.74
CA ILE A 323 -18.34 2.15 2.26
C ILE A 323 -18.53 2.81 3.63
N VAL A 324 -18.00 2.20 4.68
CA VAL A 324 -17.98 2.77 6.03
C VAL A 324 -16.59 3.34 6.26
N LYS A 325 -16.45 4.67 6.25
CA LYS A 325 -15.15 5.33 6.46
C LYS A 325 -14.79 5.36 7.95
N GLN A 326 -13.55 5.73 8.24
CA GLN A 326 -13.11 6.01 9.61
C GLN A 326 -14.04 7.04 10.28
N GLY A 327 -14.50 6.74 11.49
CA GLY A 327 -15.49 7.56 12.21
C GLY A 327 -16.96 7.30 11.80
N GLY A 328 -17.19 6.48 10.77
CA GLY A 328 -18.50 5.95 10.41
C GLY A 328 -18.78 4.61 11.10
N VAL A 329 -20.07 4.38 11.40
CA VAL A 329 -20.60 3.14 11.98
C VAL A 329 -21.74 2.64 11.10
N PHE A 330 -21.71 1.36 10.73
CA PHE A 330 -22.86 0.65 10.17
C PHE A 330 -23.43 -0.28 11.24
N ASP A 331 -24.56 0.10 11.82
CA ASP A 331 -25.20 -0.62 12.91
C ASP A 331 -26.28 -1.58 12.41
N VAL A 332 -26.01 -2.87 12.57
CA VAL A 332 -26.91 -3.98 12.25
C VAL A 332 -27.15 -4.87 13.47
N SER A 333 -26.87 -4.36 14.67
CA SER A 333 -26.99 -5.12 15.92
C SER A 333 -28.44 -5.53 16.24
N GLU A 334 -29.41 -4.78 15.74
CA GLU A 334 -30.83 -5.08 15.88
C GLU A 334 -31.35 -6.10 14.87
N ILE A 335 -30.54 -6.50 13.88
CA ILE A 335 -30.97 -7.41 12.82
C ILE A 335 -30.96 -8.86 13.33
N PRO A 336 -32.11 -9.55 13.35
CA PRO A 336 -32.18 -10.95 13.78
C PRO A 336 -31.33 -11.84 12.88
N GLN A 337 -30.49 -12.69 13.47
CA GLN A 337 -29.51 -13.54 12.79
C GLN A 337 -28.36 -12.79 12.08
N GLY A 338 -28.24 -11.48 12.29
CA GLY A 338 -27.19 -10.65 11.70
C GLY A 338 -27.49 -10.22 10.25
N TYR A 339 -26.70 -9.28 9.75
CA TYR A 339 -26.85 -8.75 8.40
C TYR A 339 -26.19 -9.67 7.38
N VAL A 340 -27.01 -10.28 6.53
CA VAL A 340 -26.54 -11.00 5.34
C VAL A 340 -26.25 -9.99 4.24
N VAL A 341 -24.97 -9.82 3.92
CA VAL A 341 -24.55 -8.92 2.84
C VAL A 341 -25.12 -9.44 1.52
N PRO A 342 -25.93 -8.66 0.78
CA PRO A 342 -26.52 -9.10 -0.48
C PRO A 342 -25.47 -9.52 -1.51
N GLY A 343 -25.82 -10.51 -2.34
CA GLY A 343 -24.95 -10.94 -3.43
C GLY A 343 -24.54 -9.78 -4.33
N ARG A 344 -23.26 -9.75 -4.73
CA ARG A 344 -22.61 -8.67 -5.51
C ARG A 344 -22.48 -7.32 -4.78
N GLN A 345 -23.01 -7.15 -3.57
CA GLN A 345 -22.70 -5.98 -2.75
C GLN A 345 -21.26 -6.07 -2.22
N THR A 346 -20.56 -4.94 -2.19
CA THR A 346 -19.29 -4.79 -1.48
C THR A 346 -19.50 -3.98 -0.20
N LEU A 347 -19.20 -4.58 0.95
CA LEU A 347 -19.06 -3.88 2.23
C LEU A 347 -17.58 -3.53 2.42
N ALA A 348 -17.26 -2.23 2.49
CA ALA A 348 -15.89 -1.74 2.45
C ALA A 348 -15.59 -0.62 3.46
N GLY A 349 -14.31 -0.24 3.55
CA GLY A 349 -13.85 0.94 4.28
C GLY A 349 -13.17 0.65 5.63
N ASP A 350 -12.86 1.71 6.34
CA ASP A 350 -12.05 1.75 7.59
C ASP A 350 -12.87 1.97 8.87
N GLY A 351 -14.19 1.83 8.77
CA GLY A 351 -15.13 2.12 9.85
C GLY A 351 -15.45 0.92 10.73
N THR A 352 -16.54 1.06 11.48
CA THR A 352 -17.05 0.00 12.37
C THR A 352 -18.39 -0.53 11.88
N VAL A 353 -18.56 -1.85 11.93
CA VAL A 353 -19.84 -2.54 11.78
C VAL A 353 -20.28 -3.04 13.17
N LEU A 354 -21.41 -2.54 13.66
CA LEU A 354 -21.97 -2.97 14.93
C LEU A 354 -22.94 -4.14 14.69
N GLY A 355 -22.74 -5.28 15.34
CA GLY A 355 -23.55 -6.50 15.11
C GLY A 355 -22.90 -7.54 14.20
N ALA A 356 -23.59 -8.67 14.02
CA ALA A 356 -23.08 -9.81 13.25
C ALA A 356 -23.33 -9.66 11.75
N ILE A 357 -22.41 -10.18 10.92
CA ILE A 357 -22.53 -10.15 9.46
C ILE A 357 -22.25 -11.52 8.83
N THR A 358 -22.87 -11.78 7.69
CA THR A 358 -22.61 -12.96 6.86
C THR A 358 -22.19 -12.54 5.45
N ILE A 359 -21.04 -13.04 5.00
CA ILE A 359 -20.50 -12.82 3.65
C ILE A 359 -20.59 -14.14 2.88
N GLY A 360 -21.51 -14.23 1.91
CA GLY A 360 -21.70 -15.42 1.07
C GLY A 360 -22.40 -15.07 -0.23
N GLY A 361 -22.66 -16.07 -1.09
CA GLY A 361 -23.50 -15.87 -2.29
C GLY A 361 -23.03 -14.74 -3.21
N THR A 362 -21.72 -14.64 -3.47
CA THR A 362 -21.02 -13.60 -4.25
C THR A 362 -20.93 -12.21 -3.61
N ALA A 363 -21.35 -12.05 -2.35
CA ALA A 363 -21.07 -10.85 -1.57
C ALA A 363 -19.57 -10.67 -1.32
N ARG A 364 -19.16 -9.42 -1.06
CA ARG A 364 -17.75 -9.04 -0.88
C ARG A 364 -17.55 -8.23 0.38
N ILE A 365 -16.47 -8.53 1.08
CA ILE A 365 -15.89 -7.66 2.11
C ILE A 365 -14.56 -7.11 1.59
N SER A 366 -14.35 -5.80 1.73
CA SER A 366 -13.16 -5.10 1.23
C SER A 366 -12.73 -4.06 2.25
N PRO A 367 -12.04 -4.46 3.33
CA PRO A 367 -11.50 -3.53 4.31
C PRO A 367 -10.70 -2.41 3.65
N GLY A 368 -10.80 -1.22 4.21
CA GLY A 368 -10.06 -0.05 3.76
C GLY A 368 -10.66 0.72 2.58
N ILE A 369 -10.21 1.97 2.45
CA ILE A 369 -10.33 2.80 1.24
C ILE A 369 -8.96 2.96 0.58
N SER A 370 -8.38 1.83 0.12
CA SER A 370 -6.95 1.49 0.06
C SER A 370 -6.60 0.57 1.23
N VAL A 371 -5.31 0.41 1.54
CA VAL A 371 -4.87 -0.39 2.69
C VAL A 371 -5.49 0.13 3.99
N GLY A 372 -6.18 -0.73 4.74
CA GLY A 372 -6.86 -0.30 5.95
C GLY A 372 -7.51 -1.39 6.82
N THR A 373 -8.31 -0.97 7.82
CA THR A 373 -8.93 -1.86 8.81
C THR A 373 -10.45 -1.69 8.87
N LEU A 374 -11.19 -2.75 8.52
CA LEU A 374 -12.63 -2.81 8.81
C LEU A 374 -12.86 -3.56 10.11
N THR A 375 -13.60 -2.93 11.03
CA THR A 375 -13.87 -3.49 12.36
C THR A 375 -15.31 -3.95 12.48
N THR A 376 -15.55 -5.15 13.00
CA THR A 376 -16.89 -5.65 13.33
C THR A 376 -16.96 -5.98 14.82
N THR A 377 -18.05 -5.63 15.50
CA THR A 377 -18.19 -5.98 16.94
C THR A 377 -18.91 -7.31 17.17
N GLY A 378 -19.74 -7.74 16.24
CA GLY A 378 -20.37 -9.06 16.25
C GLY A 378 -19.59 -10.10 15.43
N SER A 379 -20.06 -11.34 15.46
CA SER A 379 -19.45 -12.44 14.70
C SER A 379 -19.50 -12.20 13.19
N ILE A 380 -18.51 -12.73 12.47
CA ILE A 380 -18.43 -12.71 11.01
C ILE A 380 -18.55 -14.15 10.52
N THR A 381 -19.52 -14.41 9.64
CA THR A 381 -19.66 -15.70 8.96
C THR A 381 -19.12 -15.62 7.53
N LEU A 382 -18.11 -16.42 7.22
CA LEU A 382 -17.57 -16.62 5.87
C LEU A 382 -18.31 -17.79 5.20
N GLY A 383 -19.37 -17.47 4.47
CA GLY A 383 -20.25 -18.44 3.80
C GLY A 383 -19.82 -18.81 2.39
N ALA A 384 -20.43 -19.86 1.84
CA ALA A 384 -20.16 -20.38 0.50
C ALA A 384 -20.16 -19.26 -0.58
N LEU A 385 -19.16 -19.30 -1.47
CA LEU A 385 -18.97 -18.35 -2.58
C LEU A 385 -18.84 -16.87 -2.16
N GLY A 386 -18.58 -16.60 -0.88
CA GLY A 386 -18.24 -15.27 -0.38
C GLY A 386 -16.84 -14.84 -0.83
N ASN A 387 -16.56 -13.54 -0.77
CA ASN A 387 -15.31 -12.96 -1.25
C ASN A 387 -14.73 -12.00 -0.21
N TYR A 388 -13.42 -12.08 0.00
CA TYR A 388 -12.64 -11.08 0.72
C TYR A 388 -11.61 -10.48 -0.24
N ASN A 389 -11.79 -9.21 -0.55
CA ASN A 389 -10.87 -8.41 -1.34
C ASN A 389 -9.80 -7.85 -0.41
N TRP A 390 -8.57 -8.31 -0.60
CA TRP A 390 -7.46 -8.01 0.29
C TRP A 390 -6.35 -7.29 -0.47
N GLN A 391 -6.07 -6.06 -0.06
CA GLN A 391 -5.05 -5.20 -0.64
C GLN A 391 -3.73 -5.27 0.13
N VAL A 392 -2.62 -5.17 -0.58
CA VAL A 392 -1.27 -5.06 0.00
C VAL A 392 -0.43 -4.04 -0.78
N ALA A 393 0.09 -3.04 -0.08
CA ALA A 393 0.97 -2.02 -0.64
C ALA A 393 2.44 -2.24 -0.23
N ASN A 394 2.69 -2.87 0.93
CA ASN A 394 4.04 -3.14 1.42
C ASN A 394 4.08 -4.48 2.18
N ALA A 395 4.79 -5.46 1.62
CA ALA A 395 4.92 -6.81 2.17
C ALA A 395 5.61 -6.85 3.55
N ALA A 396 6.43 -5.84 3.87
CA ALA A 396 7.11 -5.69 5.16
C ALA A 396 6.40 -4.67 6.08
N GLY A 397 5.22 -4.18 5.69
CA GLY A 397 4.45 -3.22 6.47
C GLY A 397 3.70 -3.85 7.65
N THR A 398 2.65 -3.18 8.10
CA THR A 398 1.79 -3.64 9.20
C THR A 398 0.36 -3.88 8.73
N ALA A 399 -0.30 -4.88 9.32
CA ALA A 399 -1.71 -5.18 9.08
C ALA A 399 -2.58 -3.98 9.47
N GLY A 400 -3.49 -3.58 8.58
CA GLY A 400 -4.42 -2.49 8.80
C GLY A 400 -3.81 -1.08 8.77
N GLY A 401 -2.51 -0.99 8.51
CA GLY A 401 -1.74 0.26 8.51
C GLY A 401 -1.05 0.50 7.16
N THR A 402 0.28 0.49 7.14
CA THR A 402 1.05 0.77 5.92
C THR A 402 1.27 -0.45 5.02
N GLY A 403 0.93 -1.65 5.50
CA GLY A 403 1.23 -2.91 4.83
C GLY A 403 0.10 -3.40 3.93
N TRP A 404 -0.94 -3.94 4.58
CA TRP A 404 -2.03 -4.65 3.93
C TRP A 404 -3.33 -4.56 4.74
N ASP A 405 -4.44 -4.93 4.11
CA ASP A 405 -5.77 -4.86 4.73
C ASP A 405 -5.95 -5.78 5.92
N LEU A 406 -6.74 -5.35 6.90
CA LEU A 406 -7.10 -6.14 8.07
C LEU A 406 -8.60 -6.15 8.30
N LEU A 407 -9.18 -7.33 8.45
CA LEU A 407 -10.52 -7.52 8.96
C LEU A 407 -10.46 -7.88 10.46
N THR A 408 -11.15 -7.14 11.31
CA THR A 408 -11.17 -7.44 12.75
C THR A 408 -12.58 -7.72 13.23
N THR A 409 -12.72 -8.68 14.15
CA THR A 409 -13.98 -8.89 14.88
C THR A 409 -13.75 -9.13 16.38
N SER A 410 -14.60 -8.56 17.25
CA SER A 410 -14.65 -8.98 18.66
C SER A 410 -15.46 -10.25 18.90
N GLY A 411 -16.26 -10.69 17.92
CA GLY A 411 -17.00 -11.95 17.94
C GLY A 411 -16.19 -13.12 17.39
N VAL A 412 -16.90 -14.17 16.97
CA VAL A 412 -16.31 -15.35 16.31
C VAL A 412 -16.19 -15.08 14.81
N LEU A 413 -15.09 -15.52 14.19
CA LEU A 413 -15.00 -15.68 12.74
C LEU A 413 -15.34 -17.14 12.38
N ASP A 414 -16.50 -17.38 11.79
CA ASP A 414 -16.99 -18.72 11.50
C ASP A 414 -16.91 -19.05 10.00
N VAL A 415 -16.20 -20.13 9.65
CA VAL A 415 -15.97 -20.55 8.26
C VAL A 415 -16.99 -21.61 7.83
N GLN A 416 -18.08 -21.13 7.23
CA GLN A 416 -19.20 -21.94 6.73
C GLN A 416 -19.10 -22.28 5.23
N ALA A 417 -18.10 -21.77 4.52
CA ALA A 417 -17.78 -22.23 3.17
C ALA A 417 -17.40 -23.71 3.14
N THR A 418 -17.50 -24.31 1.94
CA THR A 418 -17.21 -25.74 1.74
C THR A 418 -16.12 -25.91 0.68
N VAL A 419 -15.55 -27.10 0.55
CA VAL A 419 -14.55 -27.38 -0.50
C VAL A 419 -15.16 -27.28 -1.90
N ALA A 420 -16.45 -27.60 -2.05
CA ALA A 420 -17.16 -27.49 -3.32
C ALA A 420 -17.51 -26.04 -3.68
N GLU A 421 -17.73 -25.20 -2.66
CA GLU A 421 -18.09 -23.79 -2.79
C GLU A 421 -17.20 -22.95 -1.86
N PRO A 422 -15.92 -22.78 -2.23
CA PRO A 422 -14.93 -22.14 -1.37
C PRO A 422 -15.19 -20.65 -1.19
N PHE A 423 -14.72 -20.10 -0.08
CA PHE A 423 -14.65 -18.66 0.14
C PHE A 423 -13.41 -18.09 -0.54
N ALA A 424 -13.56 -17.09 -1.40
CA ALA A 424 -12.46 -16.54 -2.17
C ALA A 424 -11.69 -15.46 -1.39
N ILE A 425 -10.37 -15.55 -1.35
CA ILE A 425 -9.46 -14.47 -0.96
C ILE A 425 -8.87 -13.89 -2.25
N ASN A 426 -9.34 -12.71 -2.63
CA ASN A 426 -8.91 -12.01 -3.85
C ASN A 426 -7.74 -11.09 -3.51
N LEU A 427 -6.53 -11.46 -3.95
CA LEU A 427 -5.32 -10.70 -3.66
C LEU A 427 -5.16 -9.55 -4.65
N TRP A 428 -4.84 -8.37 -4.12
CA TRP A 428 -4.64 -7.15 -4.90
C TRP A 428 -3.40 -6.40 -4.40
N SER A 429 -2.33 -6.36 -5.20
CA SER A 429 -1.13 -5.59 -4.85
C SER A 429 -1.23 -4.15 -5.37
N LEU A 430 -0.72 -3.21 -4.58
CA LEU A 430 -0.73 -1.78 -4.88
C LEU A 430 0.70 -1.23 -4.99
N SER A 431 0.93 -0.40 -6.02
CA SER A 431 2.15 0.41 -6.15
C SER A 431 2.01 1.80 -5.50
N GLY A 432 0.79 2.21 -5.14
CA GLY A 432 0.50 3.45 -4.41
C GLY A 432 -0.84 3.37 -3.68
N THR A 433 -1.00 4.11 -2.58
CA THR A 433 -2.18 4.05 -1.70
C THR A 433 -3.01 5.34 -1.63
N ASN A 434 -2.55 6.44 -2.21
CA ASN A 434 -3.33 7.69 -2.29
C ASN A 434 -3.07 8.44 -3.60
N PRO A 435 -3.90 8.22 -4.64
CA PRO A 435 -4.97 7.21 -4.74
C PRO A 435 -4.41 5.78 -4.77
N SER A 436 -5.26 4.77 -4.58
CA SER A 436 -4.87 3.37 -4.83
C SER A 436 -4.49 3.19 -6.30
N VAL A 437 -3.30 2.64 -6.53
CA VAL A 437 -2.78 2.34 -7.87
C VAL A 437 -2.35 0.89 -7.93
N ASP A 438 -2.87 0.14 -8.89
CA ASP A 438 -2.49 -1.25 -9.13
C ASP A 438 -1.00 -1.36 -9.43
N GLY A 439 -0.36 -2.41 -8.92
CA GLY A 439 1.04 -2.70 -9.23
C GLY A 439 1.76 -3.42 -8.10
N ASN A 440 3.07 -3.56 -8.25
CA ASN A 440 3.87 -4.34 -7.32
C ASN A 440 3.84 -3.73 -5.91
N ALA A 441 3.48 -4.54 -4.92
CA ALA A 441 3.65 -4.20 -3.52
C ALA A 441 5.14 -4.00 -3.21
N ALA A 442 5.46 -2.97 -2.44
CA ALA A 442 6.81 -2.66 -2.00
C ALA A 442 7.36 -3.79 -1.10
N ASN A 443 8.69 -3.97 -1.14
CA ASN A 443 9.45 -4.90 -0.29
C ASN A 443 9.04 -6.37 -0.36
N PHE A 444 8.26 -6.78 -1.36
CA PHE A 444 8.04 -8.19 -1.63
C PHE A 444 9.23 -8.77 -2.38
N ASN A 445 10.01 -9.60 -1.69
CA ASN A 445 11.05 -10.44 -2.27
C ASN A 445 10.51 -11.88 -2.40
N PRO A 446 10.31 -12.42 -3.62
CA PRO A 446 9.80 -13.78 -3.81
C PRO A 446 10.76 -14.88 -3.35
N GLY A 447 12.02 -14.54 -3.04
CA GLY A 447 12.98 -15.44 -2.41
C GLY A 447 12.79 -15.60 -0.89
N GLN A 448 11.81 -14.94 -0.29
CA GLN A 448 11.50 -15.02 1.14
C GLN A 448 10.06 -15.48 1.35
N SER A 449 9.81 -16.22 2.43
CA SER A 449 8.46 -16.60 2.85
C SER A 449 7.88 -15.51 3.77
N TYR A 450 6.57 -15.25 3.66
CA TYR A 450 5.85 -14.25 4.46
C TYR A 450 4.64 -14.86 5.14
N THR A 451 4.23 -14.26 6.25
CA THR A 451 2.96 -14.56 6.93
C THR A 451 2.30 -13.23 7.26
N TRP A 452 1.17 -12.95 6.62
CA TRP A 452 0.38 -11.74 6.84
C TRP A 452 -0.92 -12.08 7.54
N ARG A 453 -1.16 -11.44 8.68
CA ARG A 453 -2.45 -11.52 9.35
C ARG A 453 -3.49 -10.73 8.57
N ILE A 454 -4.45 -11.42 7.98
CA ILE A 454 -5.51 -10.82 7.16
C ILE A 454 -6.82 -10.67 7.93
N ALA A 455 -7.06 -11.50 8.94
CA ALA A 455 -8.16 -11.30 9.87
C ALA A 455 -7.80 -11.70 11.30
N THR A 456 -8.47 -11.11 12.28
CA THR A 456 -8.37 -11.49 13.70
C THR A 456 -9.74 -11.48 14.36
N ALA A 457 -10.02 -12.47 15.21
CA ALA A 457 -11.30 -12.67 15.87
C ALA A 457 -11.13 -12.89 17.37
N ALA A 458 -11.51 -11.93 18.21
CA ALA A 458 -11.33 -12.06 19.66
C ALA A 458 -12.12 -13.23 20.26
N GLY A 459 -13.28 -13.56 19.69
CA GLY A 459 -14.07 -14.74 20.03
C GLY A 459 -13.53 -16.06 19.45
N GLY A 460 -12.43 -16.02 18.70
CA GLY A 460 -11.80 -17.17 18.04
C GLY A 460 -12.28 -17.41 16.62
N ILE A 461 -11.61 -18.34 15.94
CA ILE A 461 -11.95 -18.78 14.59
C ILE A 461 -12.52 -20.20 14.67
N SER A 462 -13.71 -20.39 14.11
CA SER A 462 -14.42 -21.68 14.10
C SER A 462 -14.47 -22.27 12.69
N ASN A 463 -14.50 -23.61 12.60
CA ASN A 463 -14.69 -24.37 11.35
C ASN A 463 -13.64 -24.14 10.26
N PHE A 464 -12.47 -23.61 10.61
CA PHE A 464 -11.37 -23.37 9.68
C PHE A 464 -10.83 -24.67 9.08
N ALA A 465 -10.69 -24.67 7.76
CA ALA A 465 -9.86 -25.60 7.01
C ALA A 465 -9.37 -24.86 5.77
N ALA A 466 -8.07 -24.96 5.44
CA ALA A 466 -7.48 -24.21 4.33
C ALA A 466 -8.16 -24.52 2.98
N GLU A 467 -8.56 -25.78 2.78
CA GLU A 467 -9.25 -26.30 1.58
C GLU A 467 -10.63 -25.63 1.31
N LYS A 468 -11.23 -24.98 2.32
CA LYS A 468 -12.50 -24.24 2.17
C LYS A 468 -12.30 -22.86 1.54
N PHE A 469 -11.07 -22.49 1.22
CA PHE A 469 -10.73 -21.20 0.64
C PHE A 469 -10.10 -21.38 -0.75
N SER A 470 -10.39 -20.44 -1.63
CA SER A 470 -9.69 -20.28 -2.90
C SER A 470 -8.90 -18.98 -2.88
N ILE A 471 -7.59 -19.04 -3.15
CA ILE A 471 -6.74 -17.84 -3.22
C ILE A 471 -6.63 -17.44 -4.68
N VAL A 472 -7.10 -16.23 -4.98
CA VAL A 472 -7.15 -15.69 -6.34
C VAL A 472 -6.08 -14.62 -6.49
N THR A 473 -5.04 -14.91 -7.27
CA THR A 473 -3.91 -14.00 -7.54
C THR A 473 -4.07 -13.20 -8.83
N GLY A 474 -4.86 -13.71 -9.79
CA GLY A 474 -5.06 -13.08 -11.08
C GLY A 474 -5.94 -11.83 -11.01
N SER A 475 -5.79 -10.95 -12.01
CA SER A 475 -6.72 -9.82 -12.19
C SER A 475 -8.12 -10.35 -12.43
N THR A 476 -9.01 -10.09 -11.49
CA THR A 476 -10.45 -10.35 -11.63
C THR A 476 -11.21 -9.06 -11.38
N THR A 477 -12.45 -8.96 -11.89
CA THR A 477 -13.40 -7.91 -11.49
C THR A 477 -13.78 -8.00 -9.99
N LEU A 478 -13.19 -8.96 -9.26
CA LEU A 478 -13.39 -9.24 -7.86
C LEU A 478 -12.27 -8.68 -6.96
N GLY A 479 -11.15 -8.14 -7.48
CA GLY A 479 -10.03 -7.60 -6.67
C GLY A 479 -9.04 -6.80 -7.53
N THR A 480 -9.52 -5.70 -8.09
CA THR A 480 -9.10 -5.11 -9.37
C THR A 480 -7.59 -4.92 -9.55
N GLY A 481 -6.96 -5.64 -10.48
CA GLY A 481 -5.52 -5.55 -10.77
C GLY A 481 -4.75 -6.84 -10.44
N GLY A 482 -5.19 -7.56 -9.41
CA GLY A 482 -4.58 -8.81 -8.94
C GLY A 482 -3.28 -8.61 -8.15
N PHE A 483 -2.64 -9.71 -7.78
CA PHE A 483 -1.32 -9.71 -7.15
C PHE A 483 -0.25 -9.77 -8.23
N THR A 484 0.42 -8.65 -8.47
CA THR A 484 1.29 -8.46 -9.65
C THR A 484 2.76 -8.77 -9.41
N ASN A 485 3.21 -8.84 -8.14
CA ASN A 485 4.59 -9.20 -7.86
C ASN A 485 4.90 -10.63 -8.34
N ALA A 486 6.03 -10.81 -9.02
CA ALA A 486 6.48 -12.12 -9.49
C ALA A 486 6.71 -13.07 -8.30
N LEU A 487 6.15 -14.28 -8.36
CA LEU A 487 6.25 -15.25 -7.26
C LEU A 487 7.50 -16.14 -7.33
N SER A 488 8.21 -16.16 -8.46
CA SER A 488 9.40 -17.00 -8.69
C SER A 488 9.21 -18.48 -8.32
N GLY A 489 8.01 -19.02 -8.56
CA GLY A 489 7.63 -20.41 -8.22
C GLY A 489 7.01 -20.59 -6.83
N GLY A 490 7.04 -19.57 -5.97
CA GLY A 490 6.38 -19.58 -4.66
C GLY A 490 4.85 -19.63 -4.76
N SER A 491 4.20 -20.00 -3.65
CA SER A 491 2.75 -20.22 -3.59
C SER A 491 2.13 -19.60 -2.34
N PHE A 492 0.82 -19.29 -2.42
CA PHE A 492 0.05 -18.80 -1.28
C PHE A 492 -0.80 -19.92 -0.66
N SER A 493 -0.98 -19.85 0.65
CA SER A 493 -1.89 -20.70 1.44
C SER A 493 -2.51 -19.90 2.58
N LEU A 494 -3.49 -20.48 3.27
CA LEU A 494 -4.04 -19.91 4.51
C LEU A 494 -3.68 -20.80 5.70
N ALA A 495 -3.36 -20.16 6.82
CA ALA A 495 -3.13 -20.82 8.09
C ALA A 495 -3.85 -20.07 9.22
N GLN A 496 -4.38 -20.83 10.18
CA GLN A 496 -4.84 -20.27 11.45
C GLN A 496 -3.70 -20.33 12.47
N SER A 497 -3.48 -19.22 13.19
CA SER A 497 -2.60 -19.18 14.36
C SER A 497 -3.35 -18.52 15.51
N GLY A 498 -3.76 -19.31 16.51
CA GLY A 498 -4.65 -18.84 17.56
C GLY A 498 -5.94 -18.25 16.99
N ASN A 499 -6.14 -16.96 17.22
CA ASN A 499 -7.31 -16.18 16.80
C ASN A 499 -7.12 -15.43 15.47
N ASP A 500 -5.97 -15.64 14.81
CA ASP A 500 -5.58 -14.93 13.59
C ASP A 500 -5.69 -15.85 12.37
N LEU A 501 -6.32 -15.35 11.31
CA LEU A 501 -6.29 -15.93 9.97
C LEU A 501 -5.14 -15.28 9.20
N ASN A 502 -4.20 -16.10 8.75
CA ASN A 502 -2.98 -15.65 8.10
C ASN A 502 -2.92 -16.12 6.65
N LEU A 503 -2.59 -15.20 5.75
CA LEU A 503 -2.14 -15.49 4.39
C LEU A 503 -0.63 -15.76 4.42
N VAL A 504 -0.24 -16.95 3.94
CA VAL A 504 1.15 -17.41 3.98
C VAL A 504 1.67 -17.52 2.55
N PHE A 505 2.71 -16.78 2.22
CA PHE A 505 3.49 -16.99 1.00
C PHE A 505 4.69 -17.87 1.31
N THR A 506 4.83 -18.99 0.60
CA THR A 506 5.98 -19.89 0.73
C THR A 506 6.86 -19.76 -0.51
N SER A 507 8.10 -19.32 -0.31
CA SER A 507 9.10 -19.24 -1.39
C SER A 507 9.60 -20.64 -1.77
N THR A 508 9.88 -20.83 -3.06
CA THR A 508 10.63 -21.99 -3.58
C THR A 508 12.13 -21.72 -3.74
N ALA A 509 12.61 -20.53 -3.35
CA ALA A 509 14.03 -20.22 -3.42
C ALA A 509 14.83 -21.11 -2.46
N ALA A 510 15.94 -21.65 -2.95
CA ALA A 510 16.86 -22.40 -2.11
C ALA A 510 17.40 -21.48 -0.99
N PRO A 511 17.57 -22.00 0.23
CA PRO A 511 18.11 -21.21 1.33
C PRO A 511 19.55 -20.75 0.99
N VAL A 512 19.88 -19.53 1.40
CA VAL A 512 21.21 -18.93 1.25
C VAL A 512 21.62 -18.32 2.58
N ILE A 513 22.87 -18.55 3.00
CA ILE A 513 23.49 -17.87 4.13
C ILE A 513 23.92 -16.49 3.65
N VAL A 514 23.36 -15.42 4.24
CA VAL A 514 23.77 -14.05 3.93
C VAL A 514 24.64 -13.53 5.06
N ILE A 515 25.90 -13.20 4.74
CA ILE A 515 26.83 -12.52 5.62
C ILE A 515 26.91 -11.06 5.18
N ASN A 516 26.17 -10.18 5.87
CA ASN A 516 26.18 -8.75 5.60
C ASN A 516 27.14 -8.04 6.56
N VAL A 517 28.26 -7.52 6.02
CA VAL A 517 29.14 -6.61 6.75
C VAL A 517 29.02 -5.24 6.12
N ALA A 518 28.18 -4.38 6.68
CA ALA A 518 27.88 -3.08 6.09
C ALA A 518 29.11 -2.17 5.98
N SER A 519 29.99 -2.20 6.99
CA SER A 519 31.25 -1.45 7.03
C SER A 519 32.26 -2.10 7.99
N GLY A 520 33.52 -1.66 7.97
CA GLY A 520 34.57 -2.17 8.84
C GLY A 520 35.01 -3.60 8.47
N THR A 521 35.59 -4.31 9.44
CA THR A 521 36.07 -5.69 9.29
C THR A 521 35.49 -6.55 10.39
N GLN A 522 34.97 -7.73 10.05
CA GLN A 522 34.49 -8.73 11.00
C GLN A 522 34.99 -10.11 10.61
N THR A 523 35.32 -10.96 11.58
CA THR A 523 35.52 -12.40 11.33
C THR A 523 34.20 -13.09 11.07
N GLN A 524 34.21 -14.28 10.45
CA GLN A 524 33.00 -15.08 10.23
C GLN A 524 32.23 -15.32 11.54
N THR A 525 32.94 -15.56 12.64
CA THR A 525 32.38 -15.76 13.98
C THR A 525 31.70 -14.49 14.50
N GLN A 526 32.32 -13.33 14.33
CA GLN A 526 31.72 -12.04 14.71
C GLN A 526 30.46 -11.73 13.88
N ALA A 527 30.41 -12.19 12.63
CA ALA A 527 29.24 -12.08 11.78
C ALA A 527 28.16 -13.15 12.07
N GLY A 528 28.33 -13.97 13.11
CA GLY A 528 27.33 -14.95 13.57
C GLY A 528 27.51 -16.37 12.99
N TYR A 529 28.61 -16.64 12.28
CA TYR A 529 28.86 -17.92 11.62
C TYR A 529 30.21 -18.53 12.04
N PRO A 530 30.28 -19.16 13.22
CA PRO A 530 31.51 -19.78 13.72
C PRO A 530 32.04 -20.90 12.81
N LEU A 531 31.15 -21.58 12.07
CA LEU A 531 31.50 -22.61 11.10
C LEU A 531 30.56 -22.51 9.90
N LEU A 532 31.11 -22.52 8.69
CA LEU A 532 30.38 -22.66 7.44
C LEU A 532 30.47 -24.12 6.98
N ALA A 533 29.33 -24.76 6.76
CA ALA A 533 29.27 -26.18 6.43
C ALA A 533 28.05 -26.52 5.56
N GLY A 534 28.12 -27.66 4.89
CA GLY A 534 27.02 -28.18 4.06
C GLY A 534 26.93 -27.51 2.70
N SER A 535 25.80 -27.71 2.02
CA SER A 535 25.58 -27.29 0.63
C SER A 535 24.89 -25.93 0.47
N THR A 536 24.46 -25.30 1.57
CA THR A 536 23.78 -24.00 1.53
C THR A 536 24.74 -22.92 1.03
N PRO A 537 24.45 -22.24 -0.10
CA PRO A 537 25.33 -21.20 -0.62
C PRO A 537 25.52 -20.05 0.36
N VAL A 538 26.68 -19.40 0.32
CA VAL A 538 26.99 -18.20 1.09
C VAL A 538 27.03 -16.99 0.17
N GLN A 539 26.44 -15.88 0.60
CA GLN A 539 26.53 -14.58 -0.05
C GLN A 539 27.13 -13.56 0.90
N LYS A 540 28.25 -12.94 0.49
CA LYS A 540 28.82 -11.77 1.16
C LYS A 540 28.24 -10.49 0.54
N THR A 541 27.57 -9.70 1.37
CA THR A 541 26.99 -8.39 1.03
C THR A 541 27.51 -7.29 1.96
N GLY A 542 27.20 -6.03 1.65
CA GLY A 542 27.68 -4.85 2.38
C GLY A 542 29.12 -4.47 2.02
N ALA A 543 29.46 -3.19 2.20
CA ALA A 543 30.72 -2.62 1.73
C ALA A 543 31.96 -3.01 2.57
N GLY A 544 31.76 -3.54 3.77
CA GLY A 544 32.84 -3.95 4.67
C GLY A 544 33.50 -5.28 4.30
N THR A 545 34.42 -5.71 5.16
CA THR A 545 35.24 -6.92 5.01
C THR A 545 34.74 -8.03 5.92
N VAL A 546 34.51 -9.23 5.39
CA VAL A 546 34.41 -10.46 6.19
C VAL A 546 35.75 -11.21 6.13
N VAL A 547 36.24 -11.70 7.27
CA VAL A 547 37.43 -12.54 7.36
C VAL A 547 37.01 -13.98 7.65
N ILE A 548 37.34 -14.90 6.76
CA ILE A 548 37.11 -16.33 6.90
C ILE A 548 38.39 -16.94 7.49
N ASP A 549 38.43 -17.03 8.81
CA ASP A 549 39.61 -17.38 9.62
C ASP A 549 39.56 -18.81 10.19
N GLN A 550 38.47 -19.54 9.96
CA GLN A 550 38.31 -20.94 10.36
C GLN A 550 38.48 -21.90 9.18
N THR A 551 38.77 -23.16 9.49
CA THR A 551 38.60 -24.26 8.55
C THR A 551 37.11 -24.57 8.40
N ASN A 552 36.60 -24.55 7.16
CA ASN A 552 35.18 -24.78 6.88
C ASN A 552 34.98 -26.02 6.01
N THR A 553 33.85 -26.69 6.16
CA THR A 553 33.44 -27.86 5.35
C THR A 553 32.28 -27.51 4.41
N LEU A 554 32.23 -26.25 3.98
CA LEU A 554 31.22 -25.73 3.07
C LEU A 554 31.46 -26.27 1.64
N THR A 555 30.45 -26.90 1.07
CA THR A 555 30.41 -27.33 -0.33
C THR A 555 29.51 -26.44 -1.19
N GLY A 556 28.59 -25.70 -0.56
CA GLY A 556 27.83 -24.64 -1.22
C GLY A 556 28.76 -23.55 -1.76
N SER A 557 28.38 -22.91 -2.86
CA SER A 557 29.17 -21.82 -3.45
C SER A 557 29.21 -20.60 -2.54
N THR A 558 30.32 -19.87 -2.57
CA THR A 558 30.49 -18.59 -1.88
C THR A 558 30.56 -17.45 -2.89
N THR A 559 29.53 -16.61 -2.93
CA THR A 559 29.43 -15.45 -3.82
C THR A 559 29.76 -14.17 -3.07
N VAL A 560 30.66 -13.36 -3.64
CA VAL A 560 31.00 -12.03 -3.10
C VAL A 560 30.34 -10.97 -3.98
N GLN A 561 29.21 -10.42 -3.53
CA GLN A 561 28.46 -9.41 -4.27
C GLN A 561 29.03 -8.00 -4.07
N GLN A 562 29.43 -7.68 -2.84
CA GLN A 562 29.91 -6.36 -2.46
C GLN A 562 30.96 -6.43 -1.35
N GLY A 563 31.86 -5.46 -1.34
CA GLY A 563 32.91 -5.33 -0.32
C GLY A 563 33.96 -6.42 -0.45
N ARG A 564 34.59 -6.79 0.68
CA ARG A 564 35.74 -7.71 0.69
C ARG A 564 35.45 -9.00 1.45
N LEU A 565 35.93 -10.13 0.93
CA LEU A 565 36.03 -11.40 1.64
C LEU A 565 37.52 -11.78 1.72
N THR A 566 38.07 -11.79 2.92
CA THR A 566 39.47 -12.16 3.16
C THR A 566 39.56 -13.61 3.62
N LEU A 567 40.32 -14.42 2.89
CA LEU A 567 40.73 -15.75 3.33
C LEU A 567 41.89 -15.60 4.30
N ALA A 568 41.76 -16.16 5.50
CA ALA A 568 42.78 -16.09 6.56
C ALA A 568 43.18 -17.46 7.11
N ASN A 569 42.69 -18.54 6.47
CA ASN A 569 43.00 -19.92 6.80
C ASN A 569 43.24 -20.70 5.50
N SER A 570 44.21 -21.62 5.48
CA SER A 570 44.57 -22.39 4.28
C SER A 570 43.46 -23.32 3.78
N SER A 571 42.50 -23.63 4.64
CA SER A 571 41.30 -24.41 4.35
C SER A 571 40.01 -23.61 4.59
N ALA A 572 40.08 -22.28 4.42
CA ALA A 572 38.93 -21.39 4.61
C ALA A 572 37.73 -21.79 3.74
N LEU A 573 37.96 -22.18 2.48
CA LEU A 573 36.91 -22.55 1.50
C LEU A 573 37.36 -23.70 0.58
N ALA A 574 38.11 -24.67 1.13
CA ALA A 574 38.75 -25.75 0.36
C ALA A 574 37.80 -26.60 -0.50
N SER A 575 36.50 -26.66 -0.17
CA SER A 575 35.48 -27.38 -0.94
C SER A 575 34.40 -26.47 -1.53
N SER A 576 34.50 -25.15 -1.36
CA SER A 576 33.51 -24.18 -1.83
C SER A 576 33.99 -23.47 -3.09
N LYS A 577 33.13 -23.39 -4.11
CA LYS A 577 33.38 -22.57 -5.30
C LYS A 577 33.23 -21.08 -4.97
N LEU A 578 34.25 -20.29 -5.26
CA LEU A 578 34.26 -18.83 -5.12
C LEU A 578 33.75 -18.11 -6.37
N ILE A 579 32.86 -17.13 -6.19
CA ILE A 579 32.26 -16.34 -7.26
C ILE A 579 32.32 -14.85 -6.91
N PRO A 580 33.41 -14.13 -7.24
CA PRO A 580 33.48 -12.68 -7.08
C PRO A 580 32.69 -11.96 -8.19
N LEU A 581 31.61 -11.27 -7.83
CA LEU A 581 30.81 -10.45 -8.74
C LEU A 581 31.33 -9.00 -8.78
N ALA A 582 30.87 -8.22 -9.76
CA ALA A 582 31.21 -6.80 -9.86
C ALA A 582 30.91 -6.05 -8.55
N GLY A 583 31.92 -5.36 -8.00
CA GLY A 583 31.86 -4.68 -6.70
C GLY A 583 32.31 -5.54 -5.51
N GLY A 584 32.58 -6.83 -5.73
CA GLY A 584 33.15 -7.77 -4.75
C GLY A 584 34.64 -8.02 -4.96
N THR A 585 35.38 -8.13 -3.86
CA THR A 585 36.80 -8.52 -3.86
C THR A 585 37.03 -9.71 -2.93
N VAL A 586 37.67 -10.76 -3.44
CA VAL A 586 38.29 -11.81 -2.62
C VAL A 586 39.74 -11.41 -2.39
N SER A 587 40.24 -11.54 -1.17
CA SER A 587 41.66 -11.33 -0.88
C SER A 587 42.22 -12.36 0.08
N LEU A 588 43.55 -12.42 0.16
CA LEU A 588 44.26 -13.30 1.08
C LEU A 588 44.86 -12.51 2.23
N SER A 589 45.03 -13.18 3.38
CA SER A 589 45.92 -12.68 4.43
C SER A 589 47.37 -12.76 3.95
N PRO A 590 48.27 -11.88 4.43
CA PRO A 590 49.65 -11.83 3.94
C PRO A 590 50.36 -13.18 4.00
N GLY A 591 50.99 -13.58 2.88
CA GLY A 591 51.73 -14.83 2.74
C GLY A 591 50.90 -16.11 2.80
N LEU A 592 49.56 -16.01 2.80
CA LEU A 592 48.71 -17.19 2.88
C LEU A 592 48.83 -18.05 1.63
N GLN A 593 49.06 -19.35 1.83
CA GLN A 593 48.85 -20.38 0.81
C GLN A 593 47.54 -21.10 1.14
N THR A 594 46.57 -21.09 0.21
CA THR A 594 45.22 -21.63 0.46
C THR A 594 44.71 -22.44 -0.72
N THR A 595 43.82 -23.38 -0.42
CA THR A 595 43.06 -24.11 -1.44
C THR A 595 41.60 -23.64 -1.44
N VAL A 596 40.99 -23.57 -2.63
CA VAL A 596 39.55 -23.30 -2.82
C VAL A 596 38.93 -24.37 -3.70
N GLY A 597 37.67 -24.73 -3.43
CA GLY A 597 37.01 -25.84 -4.14
C GLY A 597 36.73 -25.58 -5.61
N GLY A 598 36.71 -24.30 -5.99
CA GLY A 598 36.59 -23.83 -7.37
C GLY A 598 36.63 -22.31 -7.42
N LEU A 599 36.80 -21.73 -8.60
CA LEU A 599 36.84 -20.28 -8.77
C LEU A 599 36.17 -19.87 -10.10
N ALA A 600 35.36 -18.81 -10.05
CA ALA A 600 34.79 -18.16 -11.24
C ALA A 600 35.37 -16.73 -11.35
N PRO A 601 36.63 -16.57 -11.79
CA PRO A 601 37.35 -15.30 -11.69
C PRO A 601 36.87 -14.27 -12.72
N THR A 602 36.13 -14.70 -13.75
CA THR A 602 35.55 -13.87 -14.81
C THR A 602 34.13 -13.37 -14.51
N ALA A 603 33.60 -13.61 -13.30
CA ALA A 603 32.26 -13.20 -12.91
C ALA A 603 32.10 -11.68 -12.65
N GLY A 604 33.18 -10.90 -12.88
CA GLY A 604 33.20 -9.43 -12.88
C GLY A 604 33.81 -8.79 -11.65
N GLY A 605 34.08 -9.56 -10.59
CA GLY A 605 34.78 -9.10 -9.39
C GLY A 605 36.29 -9.33 -9.44
N LEU A 606 36.96 -9.04 -8.32
CA LEU A 606 38.41 -9.12 -8.18
C LEU A 606 38.83 -10.26 -7.24
N VAL A 607 39.90 -10.96 -7.60
CA VAL A 607 40.66 -11.83 -6.70
C VAL A 607 42.04 -11.21 -6.53
N ASP A 608 42.35 -10.73 -5.33
CA ASP A 608 43.61 -10.07 -4.99
C ASP A 608 44.46 -11.02 -4.13
N VAL A 609 45.49 -11.63 -4.72
CA VAL A 609 46.34 -12.59 -4.01
C VAL A 609 47.28 -11.94 -3.01
N GLY A 610 47.46 -10.61 -3.04
CA GLY A 610 48.52 -9.95 -2.25
C GLY A 610 49.87 -10.61 -2.54
N ASN A 611 50.57 -11.06 -1.49
CA ASN A 611 51.78 -11.88 -1.59
C ASN A 611 51.53 -13.38 -1.28
N GLY A 612 50.30 -13.86 -1.48
CA GLY A 612 49.88 -15.23 -1.21
C GLY A 612 49.85 -16.13 -2.44
N MET A 613 49.26 -17.31 -2.26
CA MET A 613 49.09 -18.36 -3.26
C MET A 613 47.71 -19.00 -3.12
N VAL A 614 47.06 -19.25 -4.26
CA VAL A 614 45.77 -19.95 -4.33
C VAL A 614 45.90 -21.16 -5.25
N THR A 615 45.55 -22.33 -4.73
CA THR A 615 45.27 -23.52 -5.54
C THR A 615 43.77 -23.68 -5.68
N VAL A 616 43.29 -23.78 -6.92
CA VAL A 616 41.90 -24.05 -7.25
C VAL A 616 41.77 -25.55 -7.51
N ALA A 617 41.11 -26.27 -6.59
CA ALA A 617 41.06 -27.73 -6.61
C ALA A 617 40.38 -28.33 -7.85
N GLY A 618 39.51 -27.55 -8.52
CA GLY A 618 38.93 -27.96 -9.79
C GLY A 618 37.90 -26.97 -10.34
N GLY A 619 37.40 -27.25 -11.55
CA GLY A 619 36.32 -26.50 -12.17
C GLY A 619 36.71 -25.13 -12.73
N LEU A 620 38.01 -24.85 -12.88
CA LEU A 620 38.55 -23.69 -13.58
C LEU A 620 39.56 -24.15 -14.64
N PRO A 621 39.20 -24.10 -15.95
CA PRO A 621 40.15 -24.39 -17.03
C PRO A 621 41.35 -23.43 -17.02
N ALA A 622 42.53 -23.93 -17.39
CA ALA A 622 43.75 -23.12 -17.49
C ALA A 622 43.58 -21.89 -18.40
N VAL A 623 42.85 -22.03 -19.52
CA VAL A 623 42.54 -20.91 -20.42
C VAL A 623 41.75 -19.78 -19.73
N ASP A 624 40.79 -20.14 -18.89
CA ASP A 624 39.98 -19.16 -18.15
C ASP A 624 40.77 -18.53 -17.00
N MET A 625 41.70 -19.28 -16.40
CA MET A 625 42.67 -18.77 -15.43
C MET A 625 43.56 -17.70 -16.06
N VAL A 626 44.19 -18.01 -17.20
CA VAL A 626 45.07 -17.07 -17.91
C VAL A 626 44.30 -15.84 -18.36
N ALA A 627 43.08 -15.99 -18.90
CA ALA A 627 42.24 -14.86 -19.26
C ALA A 627 41.95 -13.93 -18.07
N ALA A 628 41.71 -14.49 -16.88
CA ALA A 628 41.52 -13.70 -15.66
C ALA A 628 42.80 -13.02 -15.17
N LEU A 629 43.96 -13.67 -15.32
CA LEU A 629 45.27 -13.07 -15.01
C LEU A 629 45.58 -11.91 -15.94
N VAL A 630 45.38 -12.06 -17.25
CA VAL A 630 45.55 -10.97 -18.24
C VAL A 630 44.60 -9.80 -17.92
N THR A 631 43.36 -10.10 -17.52
CA THR A 631 42.38 -9.08 -17.11
C THR A 631 42.86 -8.29 -15.90
N GLY A 632 43.37 -8.97 -14.86
CA GLY A 632 43.87 -8.30 -13.65
C GLY A 632 45.22 -7.60 -13.85
N ARG A 633 46.09 -8.16 -14.70
CA ARG A 633 47.37 -7.57 -15.12
C ARG A 633 47.15 -6.22 -15.82
N GLY A 634 46.12 -6.11 -16.65
CA GLY A 634 45.81 -4.89 -17.41
C GLY A 634 46.98 -4.50 -18.32
N ASN A 635 47.53 -3.31 -18.11
CA ASN A 635 48.71 -2.80 -18.85
C ASN A 635 50.06 -3.27 -18.26
N GLY A 636 50.07 -4.34 -17.46
CA GLY A 636 51.26 -4.81 -16.73
C GLY A 636 51.39 -4.29 -15.31
N SER A 637 50.55 -3.33 -14.89
CA SER A 637 50.61 -2.73 -13.55
C SER A 637 49.92 -3.53 -12.45
N TRP A 638 49.16 -4.58 -12.78
CA TRP A 638 48.35 -5.35 -11.82
C TRP A 638 47.33 -4.49 -11.05
N THR A 639 46.83 -3.43 -11.69
CA THR A 639 45.78 -2.55 -11.14
C THR A 639 44.40 -2.80 -11.75
N GLY A 640 44.21 -3.94 -12.43
CA GLY A 640 42.94 -4.32 -13.03
C GLY A 640 41.81 -4.36 -11.99
N THR A 641 40.60 -3.94 -12.41
CA THR A 641 39.42 -3.83 -11.53
C THR A 641 38.60 -5.12 -11.46
N SER A 642 38.97 -6.14 -12.24
CA SER A 642 38.37 -7.48 -12.25
C SER A 642 39.41 -8.53 -12.61
N GLY A 643 39.07 -9.81 -12.47
CA GLY A 643 39.99 -10.91 -12.72
C GLY A 643 40.90 -11.20 -11.53
N ILE A 644 42.10 -11.70 -11.80
CA ILE A 644 43.07 -12.09 -10.76
C ILE A 644 44.23 -11.09 -10.77
N THR A 645 44.51 -10.50 -9.62
CA THR A 645 45.56 -9.51 -9.44
C THR A 645 46.37 -9.73 -8.16
N SER A 646 47.44 -8.94 -8.00
CA SER A 646 48.20 -8.80 -6.76
C SER A 646 48.42 -7.32 -6.45
N SER A 647 47.79 -6.84 -5.37
CA SER A 647 48.05 -5.50 -4.84
C SER A 647 49.49 -5.32 -4.35
N THR A 648 50.16 -6.40 -3.92
CA THR A 648 51.57 -6.36 -3.53
C THR A 648 52.49 -6.22 -4.74
N ALA A 649 52.27 -7.01 -5.80
CA ALA A 649 53.02 -6.87 -7.05
C ALA A 649 52.84 -5.49 -7.67
N ALA A 650 51.62 -4.95 -7.67
CA ALA A 650 51.35 -3.60 -8.15
C ALA A 650 52.13 -2.52 -7.36
N ALA A 651 52.19 -2.65 -6.03
CA ALA A 651 52.94 -1.74 -5.17
C ALA A 651 54.46 -1.81 -5.42
N GLU A 652 55.00 -3.01 -5.58
CA GLU A 652 56.44 -3.22 -5.82
C GLU A 652 56.87 -2.81 -7.23
N LEU A 653 56.04 -3.05 -8.25
CA LEU A 653 56.27 -2.54 -9.60
C LEU A 653 56.33 -1.01 -9.63
N SER A 654 55.52 -0.33 -8.81
CA SER A 654 55.58 1.14 -8.68
C SER A 654 56.91 1.64 -8.08
N GLN A 655 57.69 0.74 -7.46
CA GLN A 655 59.03 0.97 -6.93
C GLN A 655 60.13 0.39 -7.83
N SER A 656 59.78 -0.03 -9.05
CA SER A 656 60.70 -0.68 -10.00
C SER A 656 61.27 -2.01 -9.49
N ILE A 657 60.51 -2.72 -8.64
CA ILE A 657 60.83 -4.08 -8.21
C ILE A 657 59.99 -5.04 -9.09
N PRO A 658 60.60 -5.82 -10.00
CA PRO A 658 59.85 -6.67 -10.94
C PRO A 658 59.11 -7.79 -10.21
N ARG A 659 57.78 -7.66 -10.11
CA ARG A 659 56.87 -8.60 -9.46
C ARG A 659 55.61 -8.77 -10.26
N THR A 660 54.99 -9.93 -10.12
CA THR A 660 53.91 -10.37 -10.97
C THR A 660 53.07 -11.43 -10.26
N VAL A 661 52.10 -11.99 -10.97
CA VAL A 661 51.39 -13.21 -10.56
C VAL A 661 51.80 -14.30 -11.54
N GLY A 662 52.31 -15.42 -11.06
CA GLY A 662 52.62 -16.61 -11.84
C GLY A 662 51.54 -17.67 -11.70
N TRP A 663 51.54 -18.68 -12.57
CA TRP A 663 50.53 -19.75 -12.54
C TRP A 663 51.06 -21.11 -12.98
N LEU A 664 50.38 -22.18 -12.57
CA LEU A 664 50.67 -23.56 -12.92
C LEU A 664 49.38 -24.33 -13.24
N ASP A 665 49.44 -25.15 -14.28
CA ASP A 665 48.54 -26.29 -14.45
C ASP A 665 49.18 -27.51 -13.76
N ASN A 666 48.53 -28.05 -12.73
CA ASN A 666 49.09 -29.16 -11.95
C ASN A 666 48.86 -30.52 -12.64
N GLY A 667 48.13 -30.57 -13.76
CA GLY A 667 47.90 -31.78 -14.55
C GLY A 667 46.85 -32.75 -13.98
N ASP A 668 46.29 -32.47 -12.81
CA ASP A 668 45.20 -33.23 -12.17
C ASP A 668 43.82 -32.54 -12.29
N GLY A 669 43.75 -31.46 -13.07
CA GLY A 669 42.58 -30.60 -13.20
C GLY A 669 42.52 -29.44 -12.20
N SER A 670 43.49 -29.35 -11.28
CA SER A 670 43.71 -28.17 -10.44
C SER A 670 44.70 -27.20 -11.08
N VAL A 671 44.54 -25.92 -10.75
CA VAL A 671 45.43 -24.83 -11.20
C VAL A 671 45.87 -24.01 -10.00
N THR A 672 47.12 -23.57 -10.00
CA THR A 672 47.69 -22.73 -8.93
C THR A 672 48.08 -21.37 -9.50
N PHE A 673 47.85 -20.30 -8.75
CA PHE A 673 48.38 -18.98 -9.06
C PHE A 673 48.87 -18.30 -7.79
N ALA A 674 49.97 -17.56 -7.91
CA ALA A 674 50.65 -16.98 -6.76
C ALA A 674 51.30 -15.67 -7.11
N TYR A 675 51.47 -14.82 -6.10
CA TYR A 675 52.48 -13.77 -6.17
C TYR A 675 53.84 -14.39 -6.52
N ALA A 676 54.50 -13.81 -7.53
CA ALA A 676 55.73 -14.34 -8.08
C ALA A 676 56.66 -13.22 -8.60
N ALA A 677 57.89 -13.60 -8.94
CA ALA A 677 58.78 -12.82 -9.78
C ALA A 677 58.92 -13.48 -11.17
N PRO A 678 59.10 -12.72 -12.27
CA PRO A 678 59.46 -13.31 -13.56
C PRO A 678 60.69 -14.21 -13.41
N GLY A 679 60.62 -15.45 -13.87
CA GLY A 679 61.67 -16.46 -13.66
C GLY A 679 61.43 -17.44 -12.52
N ASP A 680 60.43 -17.25 -11.65
CA ASP A 680 60.00 -18.28 -10.68
C ASP A 680 58.97 -19.19 -11.37
N THR A 681 59.45 -20.23 -12.05
CA THR A 681 58.63 -21.09 -12.92
C THR A 681 57.79 -22.10 -12.14
N ASN A 682 58.18 -22.43 -10.90
CA ASN A 682 57.53 -23.45 -10.08
C ASN A 682 56.73 -22.88 -8.89
N LEU A 683 56.71 -21.55 -8.74
CA LEU A 683 56.01 -20.78 -7.71
C LEU A 683 56.47 -21.08 -6.28
N ASP A 684 57.74 -21.45 -6.08
CA ASP A 684 58.29 -21.75 -4.74
C ASP A 684 58.86 -20.52 -4.01
N TRP A 685 58.72 -19.33 -4.62
CA TRP A 685 59.23 -18.05 -4.16
C TRP A 685 60.75 -17.94 -4.12
N ALA A 686 61.46 -18.82 -4.83
CA ALA A 686 62.86 -18.65 -5.18
C ALA A 686 62.98 -18.59 -6.71
N ILE A 687 64.13 -18.11 -7.19
CA ILE A 687 64.53 -18.28 -8.58
C ILE A 687 65.86 -19.00 -8.52
N ASP A 688 65.91 -20.26 -8.93
CA ASP A 688 67.14 -21.05 -8.87
C ASP A 688 67.40 -21.88 -10.14
N ILE A 689 68.29 -22.87 -10.02
CA ILE A 689 68.69 -23.70 -11.16
C ILE A 689 67.54 -24.55 -11.69
N LEU A 690 66.55 -24.89 -10.85
CA LEU A 690 65.36 -25.63 -11.25
C LEU A 690 64.49 -24.78 -12.18
N ASP A 691 64.37 -23.48 -11.92
CA ASP A 691 63.62 -22.58 -12.79
C ASP A 691 64.30 -22.35 -14.13
N THR A 692 65.61 -22.13 -14.07
CA THR A 692 66.42 -21.99 -15.28
C THR A 692 66.38 -23.28 -16.10
N ALA A 693 66.33 -24.45 -15.44
CA ALA A 693 66.18 -25.73 -16.11
C ALA A 693 64.82 -25.83 -16.79
N ASN A 694 63.72 -25.40 -16.18
CA ASN A 694 62.41 -25.38 -16.83
C ASN A 694 62.40 -24.45 -18.07
N PHE A 695 62.89 -23.22 -17.92
CA PHE A 695 62.98 -22.23 -19.00
C PHE A 695 63.78 -22.75 -20.21
N LEU A 696 64.93 -23.41 -19.97
CA LEU A 696 65.81 -23.89 -21.04
C LEU A 696 65.42 -25.28 -21.57
N ALA A 697 65.05 -26.22 -20.69
CA ALA A 697 64.87 -27.62 -21.05
C ALA A 697 63.52 -27.90 -21.73
N LEU A 698 62.51 -27.06 -21.48
CA LEU A 698 61.20 -27.17 -22.14
C LEU A 698 61.22 -26.63 -23.59
N GLY A 699 62.31 -25.96 -23.99
CA GLY A 699 62.66 -25.74 -25.39
C GLY A 699 61.74 -24.79 -26.16
N LYS A 700 61.04 -23.88 -25.46
CA LYS A 700 60.10 -22.92 -26.07
C LYS A 700 60.71 -21.61 -26.54
N PHE A 701 61.92 -21.28 -26.06
CA PHE A 701 62.61 -20.04 -26.36
C PHE A 701 62.80 -19.80 -27.87
N ASP A 702 62.31 -18.66 -28.36
CA ASP A 702 62.35 -18.21 -29.76
C ASP A 702 61.73 -19.20 -30.77
N THR A 703 60.85 -20.12 -30.31
CA THR A 703 60.20 -21.09 -31.20
C THR A 703 58.92 -20.57 -31.87
N GLY A 704 58.25 -19.59 -31.25
CA GLY A 704 56.92 -19.12 -31.65
C GLY A 704 55.77 -20.08 -31.34
N GLU A 705 56.05 -21.20 -30.66
CA GLU A 705 55.03 -22.13 -30.18
C GLU A 705 54.34 -21.59 -28.91
N PRO A 706 53.06 -21.95 -28.67
CA PRO A 706 52.37 -21.58 -27.44
C PRO A 706 53.15 -22.03 -26.20
N ALA A 707 53.25 -21.13 -25.23
CA ALA A 707 53.95 -21.36 -23.98
C ALA A 707 53.11 -21.02 -22.75
N THR A 708 53.50 -21.60 -21.63
CA THR A 708 52.93 -21.38 -20.29
C THR A 708 53.95 -20.71 -19.38
N TRP A 709 53.51 -20.30 -18.20
CA TRP A 709 54.39 -19.73 -17.18
C TRP A 709 55.53 -20.67 -16.77
N LEU A 710 55.25 -21.97 -16.63
CA LEU A 710 56.26 -23.01 -16.33
C LEU A 710 57.34 -23.09 -17.42
N GLU A 711 56.96 -22.81 -18.66
CA GLU A 711 57.84 -22.84 -19.83
C GLU A 711 58.59 -21.52 -20.06
N GLY A 712 58.20 -20.45 -19.37
CA GLY A 712 58.90 -19.16 -19.40
C GLY A 712 58.12 -17.98 -19.97
N ASP A 713 56.82 -18.09 -20.27
CA ASP A 713 56.00 -16.93 -20.70
C ASP A 713 55.67 -16.07 -19.48
N PHE A 714 56.55 -15.13 -19.15
CA PHE A 714 56.37 -14.22 -18.00
C PHE A 714 55.58 -12.97 -18.40
N GLY A 715 55.57 -12.65 -19.70
CA GLY A 715 54.87 -11.52 -20.30
C GLY A 715 53.37 -11.74 -20.55
N TYR A 716 52.89 -12.98 -20.51
CA TYR A 716 51.55 -13.41 -20.90
C TYR A 716 51.19 -13.07 -22.36
N ASP A 717 52.17 -13.10 -23.27
CA ASP A 717 51.93 -12.89 -24.70
C ASP A 717 51.78 -14.19 -25.51
N GLY A 718 51.91 -15.34 -24.82
CA GLY A 718 51.65 -16.68 -25.33
C GLY A 718 52.87 -17.36 -25.94
N VAL A 719 54.04 -16.72 -25.95
CA VAL A 719 55.29 -17.30 -26.46
C VAL A 719 56.42 -17.10 -25.45
N VAL A 720 57.58 -17.72 -25.69
CA VAL A 720 58.81 -17.41 -24.94
C VAL A 720 59.81 -16.81 -25.90
N ASP A 721 60.23 -15.58 -25.65
CA ASP A 721 61.23 -14.89 -26.45
C ASP A 721 62.28 -14.15 -25.60
N ILE A 722 63.09 -13.31 -26.26
CA ILE A 722 64.14 -12.54 -25.60
C ILE A 722 63.62 -11.57 -24.53
N LEU A 723 62.36 -11.13 -24.62
CA LEU A 723 61.73 -10.26 -23.63
C LEU A 723 61.46 -11.02 -22.33
N ASP A 724 61.03 -12.28 -22.40
CA ASP A 724 60.87 -13.10 -21.20
C ASP A 724 62.20 -13.39 -20.52
N ALA A 725 63.24 -13.69 -21.30
CA ALA A 725 64.59 -13.86 -20.77
C ALA A 725 65.11 -12.57 -20.13
N ALA A 726 64.80 -11.41 -20.71
CA ALA A 726 65.14 -10.11 -20.13
C ALA A 726 64.39 -9.86 -18.83
N ASP A 727 63.10 -10.20 -18.76
CA ASP A 727 62.28 -10.06 -17.56
C ASP A 727 62.77 -10.97 -16.42
N PHE A 728 63.12 -12.23 -16.72
CA PHE A 728 63.80 -13.13 -15.78
C PHE A 728 65.05 -12.44 -15.22
N LEU A 729 66.00 -12.07 -16.10
CA LEU A 729 67.30 -11.54 -15.68
C LEU A 729 67.18 -10.19 -14.93
N ALA A 730 66.21 -9.35 -15.31
CA ALA A 730 65.95 -8.06 -14.69
C ALA A 730 65.55 -8.15 -13.22
N THR A 731 65.06 -9.30 -12.75
CA THR A 731 64.75 -9.51 -11.33
C THR A 731 65.99 -9.45 -10.44
N GLY A 732 67.14 -9.92 -10.94
CA GLY A 732 68.35 -10.09 -10.13
C GLY A 732 68.23 -11.12 -9.00
N LEU A 733 67.24 -12.03 -9.05
CA LEU A 733 66.91 -12.95 -7.97
C LEU A 733 67.48 -14.37 -8.11
N PHE A 734 68.19 -14.66 -9.21
CA PHE A 734 68.77 -15.99 -9.41
C PHE A 734 69.71 -16.38 -8.25
N ASN A 735 69.37 -17.47 -7.58
CA ASN A 735 70.02 -18.00 -6.39
C ASN A 735 70.13 -16.98 -5.22
N ALA A 736 69.21 -16.02 -5.14
CA ALA A 736 69.14 -15.02 -4.07
C ALA A 736 68.38 -15.51 -2.82
N GLY A 737 67.80 -16.71 -2.88
CA GLY A 737 66.94 -17.26 -1.84
C GLY A 737 65.49 -16.80 -1.97
N ASN A 738 64.70 -17.04 -0.92
CA ASN A 738 63.26 -16.76 -0.95
C ASN A 738 62.98 -15.25 -0.96
N TYR A 739 62.34 -14.75 -2.02
CA TYR A 739 62.05 -13.32 -2.20
C TYR A 739 60.72 -12.88 -1.58
N ASN A 740 59.90 -13.81 -1.09
CA ASN A 740 58.65 -13.59 -0.37
C ASN A 740 58.78 -13.97 1.12
N ALA A 741 59.95 -13.75 1.71
CA ALA A 741 60.19 -14.02 3.11
C ALA A 741 59.51 -12.97 4.01
N SER A 742 58.84 -13.43 5.08
CA SER A 742 58.26 -12.54 6.10
C SER A 742 59.35 -11.63 6.73
N PRO A 743 59.06 -10.36 7.08
CA PRO A 743 60.04 -9.44 7.66
C PRO A 743 60.73 -9.94 8.95
N THR A 744 60.27 -11.03 9.56
CA THR A 744 60.95 -11.70 10.69
C THR A 744 62.13 -12.59 10.29
N SER A 745 62.33 -12.85 8.99
CA SER A 745 63.38 -13.73 8.47
C SER A 745 64.59 -12.96 7.92
N ALA A 746 64.43 -11.65 7.67
CA ALA A 746 65.51 -10.75 7.24
C ALA A 746 66.38 -10.35 8.46
N GLY A 747 67.04 -11.33 9.09
CA GLY A 747 67.80 -11.05 10.32
C GLY A 747 68.37 -12.26 11.05
N ALA A 748 68.73 -13.33 10.34
CA ALA A 748 69.54 -14.41 10.91
C ALA A 748 70.77 -14.68 10.03
N VAL A 749 71.52 -13.62 9.69
CA VAL A 749 72.96 -13.81 9.52
C VAL A 749 73.47 -14.07 10.93
N ALA A 750 73.80 -15.32 11.24
CA ALA A 750 74.54 -15.62 12.47
C ALA A 750 75.77 -14.72 12.47
N ALA A 751 75.83 -13.76 13.39
CA ALA A 751 77.05 -13.02 13.63
C ALA A 751 78.11 -14.07 13.97
N VAL A 752 79.05 -14.29 13.05
CA VAL A 752 80.29 -15.00 13.35
C VAL A 752 80.91 -14.23 14.52
N PRO A 753 81.16 -14.87 15.68
CA PRO A 753 81.85 -14.19 16.76
C PRO A 753 83.18 -13.64 16.24
N GLU A 754 83.32 -12.32 16.18
CA GLU A 754 84.58 -11.69 15.86
C GLU A 754 85.64 -12.18 16.87
N PRO A 755 86.88 -12.48 16.43
CA PRO A 755 87.93 -12.85 17.37
C PRO A 755 88.11 -11.67 18.33
N ALA A 756 88.06 -11.95 19.63
CA ALA A 756 88.17 -10.99 20.71
C ALA A 756 89.48 -10.17 20.65
N THR A 757 89.56 -9.19 19.75
CA THR A 757 90.70 -8.28 19.59
C THR A 757 90.75 -7.24 20.69
N TRP A 758 89.64 -7.02 21.42
CA TRP A 758 89.58 -6.19 22.62
C TRP A 758 90.15 -6.87 23.89
N ALA A 759 90.24 -8.21 23.91
CA ALA A 759 90.88 -8.94 25.01
C ALA A 759 92.43 -8.88 24.94
N ILE A 760 93.00 -8.68 23.74
CA ILE A 760 94.46 -8.59 23.57
C ILE A 760 94.98 -7.18 23.92
N LEU A 761 94.21 -6.13 23.64
CA LEU A 761 94.63 -4.75 23.95
C LEU A 761 94.64 -4.45 25.46
N THR A 762 93.73 -5.06 26.23
CA THR A 762 93.65 -4.89 27.68
C THR A 762 94.73 -5.67 28.45
N VAL A 763 95.17 -6.82 27.91
CA VAL A 763 96.32 -7.58 28.46
C VAL A 763 97.65 -6.88 28.16
N MET A 764 97.81 -6.25 26.99
CA MET A 764 99.05 -5.51 26.68
C MET A 764 99.19 -4.19 27.47
N LEU A 765 98.09 -3.50 27.79
CA LEU A 765 98.13 -2.28 28.63
C LEU A 765 98.39 -2.58 30.12
N THR A 766 97.93 -3.72 30.63
CA THR A 766 98.19 -4.14 32.03
C THR A 766 99.59 -4.75 32.22
N ALA A 767 100.12 -5.51 31.25
CA ALA A 767 101.49 -6.00 31.28
C ALA A 767 102.54 -4.88 31.17
N GLY A 768 102.26 -3.83 30.37
CA GLY A 768 103.13 -2.65 30.25
C GLY A 768 103.23 -1.81 31.53
N LEU A 769 102.15 -1.72 32.32
CA LEU A 769 102.14 -0.98 33.58
C LEU A 769 102.90 -1.71 34.70
N VAL A 770 102.82 -3.06 34.75
CA VAL A 770 103.52 -3.90 35.74
C VAL A 770 105.03 -3.97 35.45
N ALA A 771 105.44 -3.98 34.18
CA ALA A 771 106.87 -3.93 33.81
C ALA A 771 107.52 -2.57 34.13
N ARG A 772 106.75 -1.46 34.08
CA ARG A 772 107.26 -0.11 34.42
C ARG A 772 107.39 0.12 35.93
N LEU A 773 106.58 -0.55 36.74
CA LEU A 773 106.66 -0.49 38.22
C LEU A 773 107.74 -1.41 38.82
N ARG A 774 108.25 -2.40 38.08
CA ARG A 774 109.39 -3.25 38.50
C ARG A 774 110.78 -2.68 38.18
N ARG A 775 110.90 -1.60 37.39
CA ARG A 775 112.18 -0.90 37.10
C ARG A 775 112.43 0.34 37.97
N ARG A 776 111.63 0.58 39.02
CA ARG A 776 111.83 1.64 40.02
C ARG A 776 111.83 1.12 41.47
N ARG A 777 112.41 -0.06 41.67
CA ARG A 777 112.93 -0.49 42.97
C ARG A 777 114.42 -0.76 42.83
#